data_AF-A0A967BJV9-F1
#
_entry.id   AF-A0A967BJV9-F1
#
_cell.length_a   1.000
_cell.length_b   1.000
_cell.length_c   1.000
_cell.angle_alpha   90.00
_cell.angle_beta   90.00
_cell.angle_gamma   90.00
#
_symmetry.space_group_name_H-M   'P 1'
#
loop_
_entity.id
_entity.type
_entity.pdbx_description
1 polymer ?
#
loop_
_entity_poly.entity_id
_entity_poly.type
_entity_poly.pdbx_seq_one_letter_code
_entity_poly.pdbx_strand_id
1 'polypeptide(L)'
;MITEGQKLALKQLNEVNQIDNYGFDITKILEPDNDSPFLKVDLSIHCGEFKKEKGGLPLKEREKFRIVIPKDFPVSYPSIFTLHFRFAGWPHVQWKNSLCLYQSPDNEWNPEDGIYGYLDRLLDWLKHGALNELDPTGQPLHPPVTYRTSTSTSTIVPKVDTPSMNKNPWLGLARLEEINKDTFSITEWVDIDKKTKSGKYAAAILLPKPFPFEYPLKANELLREFKSIGISYKMFMLVLQAAIIYKESDHPLFLIVGTPMRGIKGEDLPKQHLSAWEFGESETKYIKISAEKYSANLKISEIGREMETILEKYLDSVKISWCRIFEDRPEIVNRRDINSNISVFKDKRITIWGCGAIGSNIAVYLARAGVGKLNLSDNDIVTPGIIVRQQYHEADIGKRKIDALEIIIKSINNNIEIEKNDADLKKWLSTNPKLSEQTDFVIDCTASNLVHNIFEKHFKQTLRNSVPIISMIVSSDCEKAISINIGKNHTGGIFDVYRKAALYACKETDLKSFADDFYPDKDDRNRKLFQPEPGCSDPTFIGSSSDSATLAGLMLDCASNIYKLKNDRASVYYISKKGSENFIFKIHEVDSDYITIDKISGYECRISKGAMNSISAEIKRNNRVRNESTETGGLLFGYRSMFLKTIWIDKATEPPPDSEFDEKFFKCGTSGTKTISEKFKNFSRGQTQFTGTWHTHPKSEPFPSTIDINGIIEILLIDNFQRKETLLLIVQPNKNKFKLGCYVLKRKDLEQKYFTIENNSNYTELENKRESLKNIGLALSGGGSRAIAFHLGCFRALNDRGLLEKINVISSVSGGSVISAMYAYKKDSFEDFDKKVIQLLKSGLDLKIAKEFLLSFAFLKEL
;
A
#
# COMPACT_ATOMS: atom_id res chain seq x y z
N MET A 1 21.10 -50.73 -28.03
CA MET A 1 20.14 -51.71 -27.45
C MET A 1 18.86 -50.99 -27.07
N ILE A 2 17.71 -51.57 -27.42
CA ILE A 2 16.36 -51.07 -27.08
C ILE A 2 16.15 -51.20 -25.57
N THR A 3 15.65 -50.12 -24.95
CA THR A 3 15.32 -50.06 -23.51
C THR A 3 13.99 -50.73 -23.18
N GLU A 4 13.74 -51.06 -21.91
CA GLU A 4 12.45 -51.65 -21.48
C GLU A 4 11.25 -50.75 -21.82
N GLY A 5 11.41 -49.43 -21.65
CA GLY A 5 10.41 -48.45 -22.07
C GLY A 5 10.08 -48.51 -23.56
N GLN A 6 11.11 -48.55 -24.41
CA GLN A 6 10.93 -48.67 -25.86
C GLN A 6 10.34 -50.03 -26.27
N LYS A 7 10.66 -51.11 -25.56
CA LYS A 7 10.02 -52.43 -25.78
C LYS A 7 8.53 -52.40 -25.42
N LEU A 8 8.17 -51.74 -24.32
CA LEU A 8 6.77 -51.54 -23.94
C LEU A 8 6.01 -50.79 -25.04
N ALA A 9 6.57 -49.69 -25.56
CA ALA A 9 5.95 -48.93 -26.65
C ALA A 9 5.76 -49.77 -27.92
N LEU A 10 6.76 -50.58 -28.32
CA LEU A 10 6.63 -51.49 -29.47
C LEU A 10 5.55 -52.54 -29.27
N LYS A 11 5.48 -53.14 -28.07
CA LYS A 11 4.45 -54.11 -27.74
C LYS A 11 3.05 -53.51 -27.92
N GLN A 12 2.82 -52.35 -27.31
CA GLN A 12 1.53 -51.66 -27.38
C GLN A 12 1.19 -51.21 -28.81
N LEU A 13 2.16 -50.71 -29.59
CA LEU A 13 1.96 -50.35 -31.01
C LEU A 13 1.56 -51.55 -31.86
N ASN A 14 2.21 -52.71 -31.64
CA ASN A 14 1.89 -53.94 -32.36
C ASN A 14 0.48 -54.45 -32.01
N GLU A 15 0.06 -54.32 -30.75
CA GLU A 15 -1.32 -54.66 -30.33
C GLU A 15 -2.35 -53.77 -31.03
N VAL A 16 -2.11 -52.46 -31.12
CA VAL A 16 -3.00 -51.54 -31.87
C VAL A 16 -3.05 -51.89 -33.36
N ASN A 17 -1.90 -52.22 -33.95
CA ASN A 17 -1.81 -52.57 -35.38
C ASN A 17 -2.53 -53.89 -35.74
N GLN A 18 -2.86 -54.74 -34.76
CA GLN A 18 -3.62 -55.98 -34.97
C GLN A 18 -5.14 -55.78 -34.89
N ILE A 19 -5.60 -54.60 -34.46
CA ILE A 19 -7.01 -54.28 -34.34
C ILE A 19 -7.42 -53.48 -35.59
N ASP A 20 -8.13 -54.12 -36.53
CA ASP A 20 -8.54 -53.55 -37.83
C ASP A 20 -9.31 -52.21 -37.74
N ASN A 21 -9.86 -51.87 -36.56
CA ASN A 21 -10.72 -50.69 -36.35
C ASN A 21 -9.99 -49.35 -36.13
N TYR A 22 -8.66 -49.31 -35.95
CA TYR A 22 -7.94 -48.05 -35.65
C TYR A 22 -7.42 -47.31 -36.90
N GLY A 23 -7.54 -47.88 -38.10
CA GLY A 23 -7.12 -47.23 -39.35
C GLY A 23 -5.60 -46.99 -39.44
N PHE A 24 -4.80 -47.72 -38.67
CA PHE A 24 -3.38 -47.50 -38.45
C PHE A 24 -2.52 -48.65 -38.99
N ASP A 25 -1.46 -48.34 -39.74
CA ASP A 25 -0.45 -49.32 -40.20
C ASP A 25 0.97 -48.91 -39.81
N ILE A 26 1.71 -49.81 -39.16
CA ILE A 26 3.15 -49.69 -38.98
C ILE A 26 3.84 -50.00 -40.31
N THR A 27 4.47 -48.98 -40.91
CA THR A 27 5.14 -49.09 -42.21
C THR A 27 6.64 -49.33 -42.09
N LYS A 28 7.26 -48.88 -41.00
CA LYS A 28 8.70 -49.06 -40.75
C LYS A 28 9.03 -48.95 -39.27
N ILE A 29 9.96 -49.77 -38.79
CA ILE A 29 10.58 -49.64 -37.47
C ILE A 29 12.09 -49.43 -37.69
N LEU A 30 12.65 -48.42 -37.04
CA LEU A 30 14.08 -48.09 -37.05
C LEU A 30 14.57 -48.17 -35.60
N GLU A 31 15.38 -49.19 -35.32
CA GLU A 31 15.94 -49.40 -33.99
C GLU A 31 16.98 -48.31 -33.62
N PRO A 32 17.16 -48.02 -32.31
CA PRO A 32 18.20 -47.11 -31.85
C PRO A 32 19.61 -47.61 -32.20
N ASP A 33 20.46 -46.72 -32.68
CA ASP A 33 21.88 -46.96 -32.96
C ASP A 33 22.79 -46.10 -32.05
N ASN A 34 24.11 -46.14 -32.29
CA ASN A 34 25.07 -45.38 -31.48
C ASN A 34 24.95 -43.87 -31.66
N ASP A 35 24.40 -43.39 -32.78
CA ASP A 35 24.28 -41.98 -33.12
C ASP A 35 22.90 -41.40 -32.73
N SER A 36 21.88 -42.26 -32.55
CA SER A 36 20.51 -41.88 -32.23
C SER A 36 19.91 -42.82 -31.17
N PRO A 37 19.81 -42.39 -29.89
CA PRO A 37 19.29 -43.21 -28.79
C PRO A 37 17.78 -43.49 -28.86
N PHE A 38 17.08 -42.95 -29.84
CA PHE A 38 15.63 -43.02 -30.00
C PHE A 38 15.20 -44.18 -30.89
N LEU A 39 14.11 -44.84 -30.51
CA LEU A 39 13.39 -45.79 -31.37
C LEU A 39 12.45 -44.99 -32.27
N LYS A 40 12.47 -45.22 -33.59
CA LYS A 40 11.62 -44.49 -34.53
C LYS A 40 10.67 -45.44 -35.24
N VAL A 41 9.38 -45.08 -35.29
CA VAL A 41 8.34 -45.90 -35.90
C VAL A 41 7.57 -45.05 -36.91
N ASP A 42 7.55 -45.48 -38.18
CA ASP A 42 6.82 -44.81 -39.26
C ASP A 42 5.44 -45.43 -39.41
N LEU A 43 4.42 -44.59 -39.40
CA LEU A 43 3.02 -44.97 -39.27
C LEU A 43 2.23 -44.35 -40.41
N SER A 44 1.27 -45.11 -40.94
CA SER A 44 0.25 -44.61 -41.84
C SER A 44 -1.09 -44.59 -41.12
N ILE A 45 -1.77 -43.46 -41.12
CA ILE A 45 -3.07 -43.26 -40.46
C ILE A 45 -4.12 -42.96 -41.52
N HIS A 46 -5.26 -43.65 -41.48
CA HIS A 46 -6.41 -43.36 -42.33
C HIS A 46 -7.15 -42.12 -41.80
N CYS A 47 -7.29 -41.09 -42.64
CA CYS A 47 -7.95 -39.83 -42.30
C CYS A 47 -9.12 -39.53 -43.25
N GLY A 48 -9.51 -40.49 -44.10
CA GLY A 48 -10.55 -40.31 -45.12
C GLY A 48 -11.91 -39.94 -44.54
N GLU A 49 -12.25 -40.53 -43.38
CA GLU A 49 -13.55 -40.37 -42.71
C GLU A 49 -13.62 -39.11 -41.83
N PHE A 50 -12.51 -38.38 -41.64
CA PHE A 50 -12.52 -37.18 -40.82
C PHE A 50 -13.28 -36.06 -41.54
N LYS A 51 -14.17 -35.39 -40.81
CA LYS A 51 -14.84 -34.17 -41.29
C LYS A 51 -13.80 -33.08 -41.54
N LYS A 52 -13.87 -32.39 -42.68
CA LYS A 52 -12.93 -31.35 -43.10
C LYS A 52 -13.67 -30.04 -43.32
N GLU A 53 -13.10 -28.94 -42.84
CA GLU A 53 -13.65 -27.60 -43.07
C GLU A 53 -12.67 -26.70 -43.84
N LYS A 54 -13.21 -25.64 -44.46
CA LYS A 54 -12.42 -24.69 -45.24
C LYS A 54 -11.44 -23.99 -44.32
N GLY A 55 -10.15 -24.11 -44.63
CA GLY A 55 -9.10 -23.54 -43.78
C GLY A 55 -8.70 -24.43 -42.61
N GLY A 56 -9.07 -25.72 -42.61
CA GLY A 56 -8.46 -26.79 -41.79
C GLY A 56 -7.37 -27.58 -42.53
N LEU A 57 -6.63 -28.42 -41.80
CA LEU A 57 -5.48 -29.18 -42.30
C LEU A 57 -5.82 -29.96 -43.58
N PRO A 58 -4.96 -29.93 -44.61
CA PRO A 58 -5.22 -30.57 -45.89
C PRO A 58 -4.95 -32.09 -45.82
N LEU A 59 -5.74 -32.80 -45.02
CA LEU A 59 -5.60 -34.24 -44.83
C LEU A 59 -5.94 -35.02 -46.10
N LYS A 60 -5.03 -35.92 -46.50
CA LYS A 60 -5.25 -36.96 -47.51
C LYS A 60 -6.05 -38.12 -46.92
N GLU A 61 -6.37 -39.09 -47.76
CA GLU A 61 -7.01 -40.34 -47.34
C GLU A 61 -6.15 -41.12 -46.34
N ARG A 62 -4.82 -41.13 -46.54
CA ARG A 62 -3.86 -41.63 -45.56
C ARG A 62 -2.73 -40.63 -45.35
N GLU A 63 -2.37 -40.41 -44.10
CA GLU A 63 -1.25 -39.55 -43.70
C GLU A 63 -0.13 -40.35 -43.07
N LYS A 64 1.11 -39.91 -43.30
CA LYS A 64 2.31 -40.62 -42.85
C LYS A 64 3.08 -39.82 -41.81
N PHE A 65 3.34 -40.47 -40.68
CA PHE A 65 4.03 -39.89 -39.54
C PHE A 65 5.22 -40.75 -39.11
N ARG A 66 6.17 -40.14 -38.43
CA ARG A 66 7.24 -40.79 -37.68
C ARG A 66 7.08 -40.43 -36.22
N ILE A 67 6.87 -41.44 -35.38
CA ILE A 67 6.97 -41.30 -33.93
C ILE A 67 8.41 -41.58 -33.52
N VAL A 68 8.96 -40.75 -32.63
CA VAL A 68 10.30 -40.87 -32.07
C VAL A 68 10.15 -41.10 -30.56
N ILE A 69 10.48 -42.30 -30.11
CA ILE A 69 10.23 -42.80 -28.76
C ILE A 69 11.52 -42.70 -27.93
N PRO A 70 11.51 -41.95 -26.82
CA PRO A 70 12.66 -41.76 -25.95
C PRO A 70 12.99 -43.02 -25.14
N LYS A 71 14.18 -43.03 -24.52
CA LYS A 71 14.69 -44.19 -23.75
C LYS A 71 13.94 -44.41 -22.44
N ASP A 72 13.44 -43.33 -21.85
CA ASP A 72 12.76 -43.28 -20.55
C ASP A 72 11.23 -43.32 -20.68
N PHE A 73 10.69 -43.67 -21.86
CA PHE A 73 9.27 -43.92 -22.05
C PHE A 73 8.73 -44.94 -21.01
N PRO A 74 7.55 -44.75 -20.40
CA PRO A 74 6.54 -43.71 -20.69
C PRO A 74 6.69 -42.42 -19.87
N VAL A 75 7.79 -42.23 -19.12
CA VAL A 75 8.00 -40.98 -18.34
C VAL A 75 8.05 -39.78 -19.28
N SER A 76 8.91 -39.85 -20.31
CA SER A 76 8.90 -38.89 -21.42
C SER A 76 7.97 -39.37 -22.54
N TYR A 77 7.15 -38.45 -23.06
CA TYR A 77 6.26 -38.72 -24.18
C TYR A 77 7.03 -38.78 -25.52
N PRO A 78 6.55 -39.56 -26.50
CA PRO A 78 7.14 -39.59 -27.84
C PRO A 78 6.99 -38.27 -28.61
N SER A 79 7.93 -37.96 -29.51
CA SER A 79 7.78 -36.85 -30.48
C SER A 79 7.19 -37.36 -31.79
N ILE A 80 6.50 -36.50 -32.55
CA ILE A 80 5.93 -36.86 -33.85
C ILE A 80 6.30 -35.89 -34.97
N PHE A 81 6.55 -36.45 -36.15
CA PHE A 81 6.91 -35.73 -37.36
C PHE A 81 6.11 -36.24 -38.56
N THR A 82 5.65 -35.37 -39.45
CA THR A 82 5.16 -35.76 -40.77
C THR A 82 6.32 -36.15 -41.68
N LEU A 83 6.11 -37.13 -42.56
CA LEU A 83 7.10 -37.51 -43.58
C LEU A 83 7.05 -36.60 -44.83
N HIS A 84 6.40 -35.44 -44.71
CA HIS A 84 6.26 -34.41 -45.75
C HIS A 84 6.18 -33.02 -45.14
N PHE A 85 6.27 -31.97 -45.96
CA PHE A 85 6.17 -30.57 -45.50
C PHE A 85 4.83 -29.86 -45.84
N ARG A 86 3.80 -30.59 -46.30
CA ARG A 86 2.51 -29.98 -46.68
C ARG A 86 1.77 -29.29 -45.54
N PHE A 87 2.06 -29.67 -44.29
CA PHE A 87 1.47 -29.05 -43.10
C PHE A 87 2.28 -27.84 -42.62
N ALA A 88 3.36 -27.46 -43.31
CA ALA A 88 4.12 -26.26 -42.97
C ALA A 88 3.21 -25.02 -42.98
N GLY A 89 3.31 -24.20 -41.93
CA GLY A 89 2.50 -22.99 -41.76
C GLY A 89 1.13 -23.21 -41.10
N TRP A 90 0.78 -24.45 -40.76
CA TRP A 90 -0.43 -24.76 -39.98
C TRP A 90 -0.17 -24.64 -38.46
N PRO A 91 -1.20 -24.30 -37.66
CA PRO A 91 -1.10 -24.23 -36.20
C PRO A 91 -0.62 -25.55 -35.61
N HIS A 92 0.16 -25.46 -34.53
CA HIS A 92 0.80 -26.59 -33.87
C HIS A 92 1.72 -27.45 -34.78
N VAL A 93 2.16 -26.93 -35.93
CA VAL A 93 3.17 -27.55 -36.79
C VAL A 93 4.47 -26.75 -36.75
N GLN A 94 5.48 -27.31 -36.09
CA GLN A 94 6.80 -26.72 -35.91
C GLN A 94 7.80 -27.31 -36.92
N TRP A 95 8.81 -26.53 -37.32
CA TRP A 95 9.88 -26.96 -38.26
C TRP A 95 9.36 -27.65 -39.54
N LYS A 96 8.27 -27.14 -40.11
CA LYS A 96 7.58 -27.67 -41.30
C LYS A 96 6.96 -29.07 -41.16
N ASN A 97 7.36 -29.89 -40.20
CA ASN A 97 6.88 -31.26 -40.05
C ASN A 97 6.69 -31.80 -38.62
N SER A 98 7.14 -31.14 -37.56
CA SER A 98 6.92 -31.62 -36.19
C SER A 98 5.57 -31.18 -35.67
N LEU A 99 4.82 -32.06 -35.00
CA LEU A 99 3.51 -31.72 -34.44
C LEU A 99 3.60 -31.51 -32.92
N CYS A 100 3.03 -30.41 -32.45
CA CYS A 100 2.87 -30.11 -31.04
C CYS A 100 1.50 -30.64 -30.57
N LEU A 101 1.51 -31.83 -29.95
CA LEU A 101 0.28 -32.50 -29.50
C LEU A 101 -0.24 -32.01 -28.13
N TYR A 102 0.64 -31.46 -27.30
CA TYR A 102 0.36 -31.05 -25.93
C TYR A 102 0.74 -29.58 -25.73
N GLN A 103 -0.14 -28.81 -25.09
CA GLN A 103 0.13 -27.41 -24.76
C GLN A 103 0.92 -27.32 -23.44
N SER A 104 0.58 -28.17 -22.48
CA SER A 104 1.25 -28.35 -21.19
C SER A 104 1.57 -29.85 -20.98
N PRO A 105 2.67 -30.35 -21.58
CA PRO A 105 3.02 -31.78 -21.52
C PRO A 105 3.00 -32.35 -20.10
N ASP A 106 3.54 -31.63 -19.11
CA ASP A 106 3.61 -32.10 -17.71
C ASP A 106 2.24 -32.31 -17.03
N ASN A 107 1.16 -31.71 -17.57
CA ASN A 107 -0.20 -31.86 -17.03
C ASN A 107 -1.11 -32.70 -17.96
N GLU A 108 -0.81 -32.75 -19.25
CA GLU A 108 -1.66 -33.40 -20.26
C GLU A 108 -1.18 -34.81 -20.64
N TRP A 109 0.12 -35.08 -20.57
CA TRP A 109 0.66 -36.42 -20.80
C TRP A 109 0.44 -37.27 -19.56
N ASN A 110 -0.20 -38.42 -19.75
CA ASN A 110 -0.36 -39.42 -18.71
C ASN A 110 0.53 -40.65 -19.02
N PRO A 111 1.64 -40.86 -18.31
CA PRO A 111 2.50 -42.02 -18.50
C PRO A 111 1.78 -43.37 -18.34
N GLU A 112 0.68 -43.42 -17.57
CA GLU A 112 -0.09 -44.66 -17.35
C GLU A 112 -0.81 -45.14 -18.61
N ASP A 113 -1.23 -44.22 -19.49
CA ASP A 113 -1.95 -44.55 -20.73
C ASP A 113 -1.01 -45.12 -21.81
N GLY A 114 0.30 -44.93 -21.66
CA GLY A 114 1.32 -45.40 -22.59
C GLY A 114 1.07 -44.92 -24.02
N ILE A 115 1.38 -45.76 -25.01
CA ILE A 115 1.27 -45.35 -26.42
C ILE A 115 -0.19 -45.25 -26.89
N TYR A 116 -1.15 -45.88 -26.19
CA TYR A 116 -2.57 -45.84 -26.56
C TYR A 116 -3.10 -44.41 -26.42
N GLY A 117 -2.94 -43.80 -25.23
CA GLY A 117 -3.34 -42.41 -25.00
C GLY A 117 -2.60 -41.42 -25.91
N TYR A 118 -1.34 -41.72 -26.25
CA TYR A 118 -0.57 -40.93 -27.23
C TYR A 118 -1.22 -40.94 -28.62
N LEU A 119 -1.63 -42.10 -29.10
CA LEU A 119 -2.28 -42.26 -30.40
C LEU A 119 -3.68 -41.63 -30.42
N ASP A 120 -4.46 -41.79 -29.35
CA ASP A 120 -5.77 -41.13 -29.22
C ASP A 120 -5.63 -39.61 -29.29
N ARG A 121 -4.65 -39.04 -28.56
CA ARG A 121 -4.33 -37.61 -28.64
C ARG A 121 -3.94 -37.19 -30.06
N LEU A 122 -3.14 -37.98 -30.77
CA LEU A 122 -2.77 -37.69 -32.15
C LEU A 122 -3.99 -37.68 -33.09
N LEU A 123 -4.89 -38.66 -32.95
CA LEU A 123 -6.10 -38.75 -33.75
C LEU A 123 -7.01 -37.54 -33.50
N ASP A 124 -7.21 -37.16 -32.23
CA ASP A 124 -8.01 -35.99 -31.88
C ASP A 124 -7.36 -34.70 -32.39
N TRP A 125 -6.03 -34.58 -32.29
CA TRP A 125 -5.30 -33.46 -32.88
C TRP A 125 -5.54 -33.36 -34.39
N LEU A 126 -5.51 -34.49 -35.12
CA LEU A 126 -5.77 -34.50 -36.57
C LEU A 126 -7.23 -34.13 -36.90
N LYS A 127 -8.21 -34.63 -36.13
CA LYS A 127 -9.63 -34.28 -36.31
C LYS A 127 -9.86 -32.79 -36.08
N HIS A 128 -9.41 -32.24 -34.95
CA HIS A 128 -9.54 -30.81 -34.66
C HIS A 128 -8.75 -29.96 -35.64
N GLY A 129 -7.57 -30.42 -36.08
CA GLY A 129 -6.78 -29.76 -37.10
C GLY A 129 -7.49 -29.70 -38.46
N ALA A 130 -8.17 -30.77 -38.87
CA ALA A 130 -8.99 -30.81 -40.09
C ALA A 130 -10.21 -29.86 -40.03
N LEU A 131 -10.67 -29.54 -38.83
CA LEU A 131 -11.76 -28.59 -38.56
C LEU A 131 -11.27 -27.17 -38.29
N ASN A 132 -9.95 -26.93 -38.27
CA ASN A 132 -9.33 -25.65 -37.89
C ASN A 132 -9.63 -25.20 -36.44
N GLU A 133 -9.71 -26.15 -35.51
CA GLU A 133 -10.10 -25.93 -34.11
C GLU A 133 -8.93 -25.95 -33.11
N LEU A 134 -7.70 -26.18 -33.58
CA LEU A 134 -6.52 -26.32 -32.71
C LEU A 134 -6.17 -25.04 -31.91
N ASP A 135 -6.62 -23.87 -32.36
CA ASP A 135 -6.43 -22.60 -31.65
C ASP A 135 -7.79 -22.03 -31.21
N PRO A 136 -8.24 -22.32 -29.98
CA PRO A 136 -9.48 -21.77 -29.46
C PRO A 136 -9.41 -20.24 -29.34
N THR A 137 -10.51 -19.60 -29.72
CA THR A 137 -10.63 -18.14 -29.68
C THR A 137 -10.43 -17.58 -28.27
N GLY A 138 -9.65 -16.49 -28.16
CA GLY A 138 -9.51 -15.72 -26.92
C GLY A 138 -8.61 -16.37 -25.87
N GLN A 139 -7.97 -17.51 -26.18
CA GLN A 139 -6.95 -18.10 -25.35
C GLN A 139 -5.58 -17.48 -25.63
N PRO A 140 -4.73 -17.29 -24.60
CA PRO A 140 -3.36 -16.83 -24.80
C PRO A 140 -2.60 -17.85 -25.65
N LEU A 141 -2.10 -17.39 -26.80
CA LEU A 141 -1.28 -18.22 -27.68
C LEU A 141 0.06 -18.49 -27.00
N HIS A 142 0.46 -19.77 -26.95
CA HIS A 142 1.85 -20.09 -26.64
C HIS A 142 2.70 -19.69 -27.85
N PRO A 143 3.65 -18.74 -27.72
CA PRO A 143 4.58 -18.48 -28.81
C PRO A 143 5.35 -19.78 -29.11
N PRO A 144 5.73 -20.02 -30.39
CA PRO A 144 6.70 -21.05 -30.74
C PRO A 144 7.85 -21.05 -29.72
N VAL A 145 7.91 -22.11 -28.92
CA VAL A 145 8.89 -22.21 -27.85
C VAL A 145 10.24 -22.38 -28.53
N THR A 146 11.16 -21.43 -28.33
CA THR A 146 12.56 -21.66 -28.68
C THR A 146 13.09 -22.78 -27.79
N TYR A 147 13.33 -23.95 -28.36
CA TYR A 147 14.01 -25.04 -27.66
C TYR A 147 15.50 -24.69 -27.55
N ARG A 148 16.13 -25.01 -26.41
CA ARG A 148 17.56 -24.73 -26.16
C ARG A 148 18.42 -25.39 -27.25
N THR A 149 18.91 -24.62 -28.21
CA THR A 149 19.96 -25.08 -29.14
C THR A 149 21.36 -24.77 -28.60
N SER A 150 21.49 -23.83 -27.65
CA SER A 150 22.73 -23.61 -26.88
C SER A 150 22.45 -22.94 -25.53
N THR A 151 23.32 -23.12 -24.54
CA THR A 151 23.20 -22.54 -23.19
C THR A 151 23.78 -21.12 -23.06
N SER A 152 24.18 -20.47 -24.17
CA SER A 152 24.99 -19.25 -24.15
C SER A 152 24.49 -18.11 -25.03
N THR A 153 23.21 -18.09 -25.44
CA THR A 153 22.67 -17.02 -26.28
C THR A 153 21.85 -16.02 -25.50
N SER A 154 21.85 -14.77 -25.98
CA SER A 154 21.10 -13.68 -25.38
C SER A 154 19.58 -13.93 -25.39
N THR A 155 18.88 -13.36 -24.42
CA THR A 155 17.43 -13.34 -24.32
C THR A 155 16.90 -11.96 -24.68
N ILE A 156 15.86 -11.91 -25.52
CA ILE A 156 15.17 -10.69 -25.94
C ILE A 156 13.74 -10.69 -25.38
N VAL A 157 13.36 -9.60 -24.71
CA VAL A 157 12.05 -9.40 -24.08
C VAL A 157 11.35 -8.21 -24.74
N PRO A 158 10.54 -8.42 -25.79
CA PRO A 158 9.79 -7.33 -26.40
C PRO A 158 8.72 -6.79 -25.43
N LYS A 159 8.79 -5.50 -25.10
CA LYS A 159 7.84 -4.82 -24.18
C LYS A 159 6.89 -3.86 -24.86
N VAL A 160 7.15 -3.52 -26.12
CA VAL A 160 6.33 -2.61 -26.92
C VAL A 160 5.79 -3.30 -28.16
N ASP A 161 4.54 -2.98 -28.48
CA ASP A 161 3.84 -3.53 -29.64
C ASP A 161 4.61 -3.24 -30.94
N THR A 162 4.49 -4.16 -31.88
CA THR A 162 5.15 -4.01 -33.18
C THR A 162 4.49 -2.93 -34.04
N PRO A 163 5.24 -2.22 -34.89
CA PRO A 163 4.69 -1.34 -35.91
C PRO A 163 3.60 -2.02 -36.73
N SER A 164 2.53 -1.28 -37.03
CA SER A 164 1.46 -1.79 -37.90
C SER A 164 2.00 -2.09 -39.30
N MET A 165 1.66 -3.27 -39.81
CA MET A 165 2.21 -3.79 -41.05
C MET A 165 1.28 -3.58 -42.25
N ASN A 166 1.86 -3.11 -43.36
CA ASN A 166 1.21 -3.00 -44.67
C ASN A 166 1.58 -4.21 -45.56
N LYS A 167 1.27 -4.18 -46.86
CA LYS A 167 1.63 -5.25 -47.83
C LYS A 167 3.13 -5.46 -48.01
N ASN A 168 3.96 -4.51 -47.61
CA ASN A 168 5.42 -4.55 -47.76
C ASN A 168 6.10 -4.84 -46.41
N PRO A 169 7.28 -5.50 -46.40
CA PRO A 169 8.08 -5.65 -45.20
C PRO A 169 8.44 -4.29 -44.57
N TRP A 170 8.37 -4.21 -43.24
CA TRP A 170 8.88 -3.07 -42.49
C TRP A 170 10.34 -3.32 -42.15
N LEU A 171 11.17 -2.30 -42.34
CA LEU A 171 12.59 -2.33 -42.05
C LEU A 171 12.89 -1.21 -41.05
N GLY A 172 13.68 -1.51 -40.04
CA GLY A 172 14.02 -0.53 -39.05
C GLY A 172 14.95 -1.06 -37.98
N LEU A 173 14.95 -0.38 -36.85
CA LEU A 173 15.75 -0.66 -35.69
C LEU A 173 14.83 -0.93 -34.49
N ALA A 174 15.22 -1.87 -33.64
CA ALA A 174 14.61 -2.06 -32.33
C ALA A 174 15.56 -1.54 -31.27
N ARG A 175 15.13 -0.56 -30.47
CA ARG A 175 15.91 -0.04 -29.36
C ARG A 175 15.91 -1.05 -28.22
N LEU A 176 17.09 -1.32 -27.70
CA LEU A 176 17.31 -2.27 -26.62
C LEU A 176 17.63 -1.54 -25.31
N GLU A 177 17.09 -2.07 -24.21
CA GLU A 177 17.52 -1.76 -22.85
C GLU A 177 18.03 -3.04 -22.19
N GLU A 178 19.19 -2.97 -21.56
CA GLU A 178 19.77 -4.11 -20.87
C GLU A 178 19.03 -4.33 -19.54
N ILE A 179 18.45 -5.52 -19.37
CA ILE A 179 17.86 -5.97 -18.10
C ILE A 179 18.96 -6.57 -17.23
N ASN A 180 19.82 -7.38 -17.85
CA ASN A 180 21.07 -7.92 -17.28
C ASN A 180 22.00 -8.31 -18.43
N LYS A 181 23.21 -8.80 -18.09
CA LYS A 181 24.28 -9.11 -19.04
C LYS A 181 23.85 -9.86 -20.29
N ASP A 182 22.92 -10.82 -20.16
CA ASP A 182 22.49 -11.70 -21.25
C ASP A 182 21.02 -11.48 -21.64
N THR A 183 20.35 -10.45 -21.11
CA THR A 183 18.92 -10.18 -21.35
C THR A 183 18.68 -8.72 -21.73
N PHE A 184 18.03 -8.50 -22.87
CA PHE A 184 17.69 -7.18 -23.37
C PHE A 184 16.19 -7.06 -23.62
N SER A 185 15.58 -5.93 -23.30
CA SER A 185 14.20 -5.63 -23.69
C SER A 185 14.12 -4.71 -24.90
N ILE A 186 13.17 -4.96 -25.79
CA ILE A 186 12.81 -3.99 -26.85
C ILE A 186 11.87 -2.96 -26.25
N THR A 187 12.26 -1.69 -26.27
CA THR A 187 11.47 -0.58 -25.70
C THR A 187 10.96 0.40 -26.73
N GLU A 188 11.46 0.35 -27.97
CA GLU A 188 11.06 1.26 -29.05
C GLU A 188 11.35 0.65 -30.42
N TRP A 189 10.54 0.96 -31.43
CA TRP A 189 10.79 0.63 -32.83
C TRP A 189 11.00 1.92 -33.64
N VAL A 190 12.05 1.95 -34.45
CA VAL A 190 12.45 3.11 -35.24
C VAL A 190 12.49 2.74 -36.71
N ASP A 191 11.76 3.48 -37.55
CA ASP A 191 11.80 3.29 -39.01
C ASP A 191 13.22 3.53 -39.55
N ILE A 192 13.64 2.74 -40.55
CA ILE A 192 15.01 2.79 -41.09
C ILE A 192 15.40 4.17 -41.69
N ASP A 193 14.42 4.95 -42.11
CA ASP A 193 14.59 6.27 -42.72
C ASP A 193 14.57 7.43 -41.70
N LYS A 194 14.20 7.17 -40.45
CA LYS A 194 14.20 8.17 -39.37
C LYS A 194 15.57 8.26 -38.73
N LYS A 195 16.09 9.49 -38.61
CA LYS A 195 17.28 9.75 -37.80
C LYS A 195 16.98 9.50 -36.33
N THR A 196 17.86 8.78 -35.67
CA THR A 196 17.81 8.53 -34.22
C THR A 196 19.15 8.88 -33.56
N LYS A 197 19.16 8.96 -32.22
CA LYS A 197 20.39 9.12 -31.43
C LYS A 197 21.11 7.77 -31.35
N SER A 198 22.41 7.80 -31.08
CA SER A 198 23.16 6.58 -30.73
C SER A 198 22.58 5.92 -29.47
N GLY A 199 22.66 4.60 -29.41
CA GLY A 199 22.15 3.79 -28.30
C GLY A 199 22.35 2.30 -28.56
N LYS A 200 21.70 1.43 -27.77
CA LYS A 200 21.71 -0.01 -28.03
C LYS A 200 20.59 -0.36 -29.02
N TYR A 201 20.95 -0.87 -30.20
CA TYR A 201 19.99 -1.17 -31.27
C TYR A 201 20.19 -2.56 -31.87
N ALA A 202 19.08 -3.23 -32.14
CA ALA A 202 19.02 -4.40 -33.01
C ALA A 202 18.54 -3.99 -34.41
N ALA A 203 19.03 -4.68 -35.43
CA ALA A 203 18.41 -4.67 -36.75
C ALA A 203 17.02 -5.32 -36.67
N ALA A 204 16.03 -4.78 -37.37
CA ALA A 204 14.68 -5.32 -37.32
C ALA A 204 14.02 -5.38 -38.71
N ILE A 205 13.38 -6.51 -38.99
CA ILE A 205 12.63 -6.77 -40.23
C ILE A 205 11.29 -7.40 -39.85
N LEU A 206 10.17 -6.75 -40.16
CA LEU A 206 8.84 -7.34 -39.95
C LEU A 206 8.23 -7.70 -41.30
N LEU A 207 7.76 -8.94 -41.41
CA LEU A 207 7.31 -9.52 -42.67
C LEU A 207 5.77 -9.42 -42.80
N PRO A 208 5.24 -9.23 -44.03
CA PRO A 208 3.80 -9.09 -44.26
C PRO A 208 3.12 -10.45 -44.53
N LYS A 209 3.88 -11.54 -44.66
CA LYS A 209 3.37 -12.89 -44.91
C LYS A 209 4.05 -13.90 -43.98
N PRO A 210 3.34 -14.98 -43.58
CA PRO A 210 3.92 -16.03 -42.76
C PRO A 210 5.18 -16.59 -43.41
N PHE A 211 6.16 -16.90 -42.56
CA PHE A 211 7.44 -17.43 -43.00
C PHE A 211 7.67 -18.79 -42.35
N PRO A 212 7.85 -19.88 -43.11
CA PRO A 212 8.07 -21.19 -42.52
C PRO A 212 9.47 -21.22 -41.89
N PHE A 213 9.52 -21.08 -40.57
CA PHE A 213 10.75 -21.15 -39.79
C PHE A 213 11.40 -22.53 -39.87
N GLU A 214 12.54 -22.61 -40.55
CA GLU A 214 13.63 -23.54 -40.22
C GLU A 214 14.67 -22.72 -39.48
N TYR A 215 15.20 -23.20 -38.36
CA TYR A 215 16.04 -22.37 -37.49
C TYR A 215 17.45 -22.20 -38.09
N PRO A 216 17.77 -21.16 -38.89
CA PRO A 216 19.01 -21.16 -39.65
C PRO A 216 20.17 -20.92 -38.69
N LEU A 217 21.24 -21.69 -38.86
CA LEU A 217 22.46 -21.53 -38.08
C LEU A 217 23.51 -20.72 -38.84
N LYS A 218 23.21 -20.38 -40.09
CA LYS A 218 24.07 -19.60 -40.99
C LYS A 218 23.32 -18.42 -41.60
N ALA A 219 24.01 -17.30 -41.77
CA ALA A 219 23.41 -16.10 -42.35
C ALA A 219 22.90 -16.30 -43.79
N ASN A 220 23.58 -17.11 -44.62
CA ASN A 220 23.10 -17.37 -45.99
C ASN A 220 21.80 -18.16 -46.02
N GLU A 221 21.59 -19.09 -45.08
CA GLU A 221 20.33 -19.85 -45.02
C GLU A 221 19.16 -18.90 -44.74
N LEU A 222 19.31 -17.98 -43.78
CA LEU A 222 18.33 -16.93 -43.51
C LEU A 222 18.10 -16.01 -44.72
N LEU A 223 19.17 -15.66 -45.44
CA LEU A 223 19.07 -14.81 -46.63
C LEU A 223 18.36 -15.49 -47.81
N ARG A 224 18.62 -16.78 -48.07
CA ARG A 224 17.94 -17.55 -49.13
C ARG A 224 16.44 -17.57 -48.89
N GLU A 225 16.08 -17.81 -47.65
CA GLU A 225 14.73 -17.78 -47.12
C GLU A 225 14.09 -16.38 -47.28
N PHE A 226 14.76 -15.31 -46.89
CA PHE A 226 14.34 -13.91 -47.09
C PHE A 226 14.17 -13.51 -48.57
N LYS A 227 15.01 -14.04 -49.46
CA LYS A 227 14.90 -13.77 -50.89
C LYS A 227 13.58 -14.27 -51.47
N SER A 228 13.05 -15.39 -50.95
CA SER A 228 11.76 -15.97 -51.38
C SER A 228 10.55 -15.06 -51.11
N ILE A 229 10.69 -14.12 -50.18
CA ILE A 229 9.65 -13.17 -49.75
C ILE A 229 9.96 -11.70 -50.09
N GLY A 230 10.97 -11.47 -50.94
CA GLY A 230 11.27 -10.16 -51.50
C GLY A 230 12.29 -9.31 -50.72
N ILE A 231 12.97 -9.87 -49.72
CA ILE A 231 14.08 -9.19 -49.03
C ILE A 231 15.39 -9.52 -49.76
N SER A 232 15.98 -8.52 -50.41
CA SER A 232 17.27 -8.67 -51.11
C SER A 232 18.46 -8.63 -50.16
N TYR A 233 19.62 -9.14 -50.61
CA TYR A 233 20.90 -9.02 -49.88
C TYR A 233 21.21 -7.57 -49.50
N LYS A 234 20.97 -6.61 -50.42
CA LYS A 234 21.19 -5.19 -50.18
C LYS A 234 20.31 -4.66 -49.03
N MET A 235 19.03 -5.07 -48.97
CA MET A 235 18.12 -4.67 -47.90
C MET A 235 18.53 -5.29 -46.56
N PHE A 236 18.89 -6.58 -46.56
CA PHE A 236 19.39 -7.28 -45.38
C PHE A 236 20.64 -6.60 -44.79
N MET A 237 21.64 -6.31 -45.64
CA MET A 237 22.86 -5.61 -45.22
C MET A 237 22.59 -4.18 -44.76
N LEU A 238 21.69 -3.45 -45.44
CA LEU A 238 21.34 -2.08 -45.05
C LEU A 238 20.83 -2.00 -43.61
N VAL A 239 19.92 -2.90 -43.21
CA VAL A 239 19.34 -2.88 -41.85
C VAL A 239 20.40 -3.25 -40.80
N LEU A 240 21.25 -4.25 -41.08
CA LEU A 240 22.36 -4.62 -40.19
C LEU A 240 23.37 -3.48 -40.01
N GLN A 241 23.75 -2.83 -41.11
CA GLN A 241 24.68 -1.69 -41.11
C GLN A 241 24.08 -0.48 -40.37
N ALA A 242 22.79 -0.18 -40.60
CA ALA A 242 22.10 0.89 -39.88
C ALA A 242 22.11 0.65 -38.37
N ALA A 243 21.80 -0.58 -37.93
CA ALA A 243 21.86 -0.92 -36.51
C ALA A 243 23.26 -0.69 -35.93
N ILE A 244 24.32 -1.06 -36.66
CA ILE A 244 25.70 -0.84 -36.21
C ILE A 244 26.10 0.64 -36.18
N ILE A 245 25.64 1.45 -37.12
CA ILE A 245 25.98 2.89 -37.17
C ILE A 245 25.46 3.62 -35.93
N TYR A 246 24.24 3.28 -35.48
CA TYR A 246 23.65 3.87 -34.28
C TYR A 246 24.03 3.15 -32.99
N LYS A 247 24.74 2.01 -33.07
CA LYS A 247 25.07 1.14 -31.94
C LYS A 247 26.22 1.69 -31.08
N GLU A 248 26.00 1.72 -29.77
CA GLU A 248 27.07 1.87 -28.77
C GLU A 248 27.86 0.56 -28.61
N SER A 249 29.16 0.64 -28.27
CA SER A 249 30.13 -0.45 -28.44
C SER A 249 29.97 -1.69 -27.55
N ASP A 250 28.91 -1.79 -26.74
CA ASP A 250 28.89 -2.64 -25.53
C ASP A 250 27.87 -3.78 -25.56
N HIS A 251 27.47 -4.26 -26.75
CA HIS A 251 26.58 -5.43 -26.87
C HIS A 251 26.76 -6.18 -28.21
N PRO A 252 26.25 -7.42 -28.38
CA PRO A 252 26.25 -8.15 -29.66
C PRO A 252 25.36 -7.49 -30.73
N LEU A 253 25.59 -7.75 -32.03
CA LEU A 253 24.65 -7.33 -33.07
C LEU A 253 23.49 -8.33 -33.13
N PHE A 254 22.28 -7.83 -32.97
CA PHE A 254 21.06 -8.62 -33.07
C PHE A 254 20.31 -8.32 -34.36
N LEU A 255 19.66 -9.35 -34.91
CA LEU A 255 18.64 -9.23 -35.94
C LEU A 255 17.33 -9.79 -35.41
N ILE A 256 16.30 -8.96 -35.38
CA ILE A 256 14.95 -9.30 -34.98
C ILE A 256 14.08 -9.42 -36.22
N VAL A 257 13.35 -10.52 -36.32
CA VAL A 257 12.48 -10.80 -37.44
C VAL A 257 11.08 -11.04 -36.92
N GLY A 258 10.15 -10.20 -37.33
CA GLY A 258 8.73 -10.41 -37.13
C GLY A 258 8.13 -11.16 -38.31
N THR A 259 7.30 -12.14 -38.03
CA THR A 259 6.45 -12.77 -39.05
C THR A 259 5.00 -12.69 -38.60
N PRO A 260 4.05 -12.44 -39.51
CA PRO A 260 2.65 -12.40 -39.14
C PRO A 260 2.21 -13.81 -38.75
N MET A 261 1.64 -13.88 -37.55
CA MET A 261 1.01 -15.04 -36.95
C MET A 261 -0.43 -14.66 -36.60
N ARG A 262 -1.30 -15.67 -36.46
CA ARG A 262 -2.77 -15.55 -36.35
C ARG A 262 -3.23 -14.35 -35.52
N GLY A 263 -4.21 -13.60 -36.05
CA GLY A 263 -4.92 -12.57 -35.28
C GLY A 263 -5.89 -13.19 -34.28
N ILE A 264 -6.22 -12.45 -33.23
CA ILE A 264 -7.30 -12.80 -32.30
C ILE A 264 -8.62 -12.79 -33.10
N LYS A 265 -9.52 -13.78 -32.93
CA LYS A 265 -10.80 -13.81 -33.65
C LYS A 265 -11.56 -12.50 -33.42
N GLY A 266 -11.81 -11.76 -34.49
CA GLY A 266 -12.42 -10.42 -34.46
C GLY A 266 -11.47 -9.28 -34.83
N GLU A 267 -10.16 -9.53 -34.93
CA GLU A 267 -9.18 -8.58 -35.46
C GLU A 267 -8.83 -8.90 -36.94
N ASP A 268 -8.83 -7.88 -37.79
CA ASP A 268 -8.64 -8.02 -39.24
C ASP A 268 -7.19 -8.32 -39.66
N LEU A 269 -6.19 -8.09 -38.79
CA LEU A 269 -4.77 -8.18 -39.14
C LEU A 269 -3.99 -9.16 -38.24
N PRO A 270 -3.15 -10.04 -38.82
CA PRO A 270 -2.28 -10.92 -38.04
C PRO A 270 -1.21 -10.15 -37.26
N LYS A 271 -0.97 -10.54 -36.01
CA LYS A 271 0.05 -9.97 -35.12
C LYS A 271 1.43 -10.53 -35.45
N GLN A 272 2.51 -9.80 -35.14
CA GLN A 272 3.85 -10.28 -35.44
C GLN A 272 4.35 -11.23 -34.35
N HIS A 273 4.78 -12.43 -34.71
CA HIS A 273 5.62 -13.29 -33.87
C HIS A 273 7.09 -12.95 -34.09
N LEU A 274 7.84 -12.73 -33.02
CA LEU A 274 9.24 -12.30 -33.08
C LEU A 274 10.21 -13.47 -32.91
N SER A 275 11.24 -13.48 -33.75
CA SER A 275 12.43 -14.31 -33.60
C SER A 275 13.66 -13.41 -33.64
N ALA A 276 14.74 -13.83 -32.98
CA ALA A 276 15.96 -13.04 -32.94
C ALA A 276 17.21 -13.89 -33.10
N TRP A 277 18.22 -13.31 -33.73
CA TRP A 277 19.52 -13.90 -33.94
C TRP A 277 20.60 -12.95 -33.44
N GLU A 278 21.65 -13.54 -32.91
CA GLU A 278 22.87 -12.90 -32.47
C GLU A 278 23.98 -13.21 -33.48
N PHE A 279 24.68 -12.18 -33.93
CA PHE A 279 25.90 -12.30 -34.73
C PHE A 279 27.11 -12.28 -33.81
N GLY A 280 28.10 -13.13 -34.11
CA GLY A 280 29.36 -13.15 -33.38
C GLY A 280 30.15 -11.84 -33.49
N GLU A 281 31.14 -11.68 -32.61
CA GLU A 281 31.97 -10.46 -32.57
C GLU A 281 32.74 -10.22 -33.87
N SER A 282 33.28 -11.29 -34.47
CA SER A 282 34.04 -11.20 -35.71
C SER A 282 33.16 -10.74 -36.87
N GLU A 283 31.98 -11.33 -36.98
CA GLU A 283 30.95 -11.00 -37.96
C GLU A 283 30.48 -9.55 -37.81
N THR A 284 30.22 -9.15 -36.56
CA THR A 284 29.83 -7.77 -36.22
C THR A 284 30.89 -6.76 -36.67
N LYS A 285 32.17 -7.07 -36.48
CA LYS A 285 33.28 -6.21 -36.92
C LYS A 285 33.34 -6.07 -38.44
N TYR A 286 33.15 -7.16 -39.19
CA TYR A 286 33.14 -7.10 -40.64
C TYR A 286 31.95 -6.30 -41.17
N ILE A 287 30.76 -6.48 -40.61
CA ILE A 287 29.57 -5.70 -41.00
C ILE A 287 29.80 -4.21 -40.69
N LYS A 288 30.43 -3.88 -39.55
CA LYS A 288 30.82 -2.50 -39.22
C LYS A 288 31.74 -1.88 -40.27
N ILE A 289 32.79 -2.60 -40.68
CA ILE A 289 33.70 -2.12 -41.73
C ILE A 289 32.96 -1.96 -43.06
N SER A 290 32.03 -2.87 -43.40
CA SER A 290 31.26 -2.75 -44.64
C SER A 290 30.35 -1.51 -44.69
N ALA A 291 29.90 -1.00 -43.54
CA ALA A 291 29.11 0.22 -43.45
C ALA A 291 29.88 1.47 -43.90
N GLU A 292 31.22 1.44 -43.86
CA GLU A 292 32.09 2.52 -44.31
C GLU A 292 31.99 2.83 -45.81
N LYS A 293 31.30 1.98 -46.60
CA LYS A 293 31.00 2.26 -48.02
C LYS A 293 30.26 3.58 -48.22
N TYR A 294 29.55 4.06 -47.19
CA TYR A 294 28.83 5.32 -47.17
C TYR A 294 29.68 6.51 -46.68
N SER A 295 30.96 6.30 -46.38
CA SER A 295 31.89 7.35 -45.94
C SER A 295 32.12 8.42 -47.02
N ALA A 296 32.27 9.67 -46.59
CA ALA A 296 32.63 10.77 -47.48
C ALA A 296 34.08 10.65 -48.00
N ASN A 297 34.94 9.86 -47.34
CA ASN A 297 36.30 9.61 -47.79
C ASN A 297 36.31 8.46 -48.82
N LEU A 298 36.76 8.75 -50.04
CA LEU A 298 36.75 7.80 -51.16
C LEU A 298 37.51 6.50 -50.87
N LYS A 299 38.68 6.55 -50.20
CA LYS A 299 39.46 5.35 -49.87
C LYS A 299 38.75 4.47 -48.84
N ILE A 300 38.13 5.11 -47.84
CA ILE A 300 37.37 4.42 -46.80
C ILE A 300 36.08 3.80 -47.40
N SER A 301 35.42 4.54 -48.30
CA SER A 301 34.26 4.06 -49.06
C SER A 301 34.60 2.84 -49.92
N GLU A 302 35.78 2.83 -50.55
CA GLU A 302 36.25 1.70 -51.35
C GLU A 302 36.49 0.45 -50.49
N ILE A 303 37.18 0.59 -49.35
CA ILE A 303 37.38 -0.49 -48.36
C ILE A 303 36.03 -1.06 -47.90
N GLY A 304 35.04 -0.20 -47.62
CA GLY A 304 33.71 -0.66 -47.23
C GLY A 304 33.01 -1.50 -48.31
N ARG A 305 33.12 -1.10 -49.58
CA ARG A 305 32.54 -1.85 -50.72
C ARG A 305 33.24 -3.19 -50.95
N GLU A 306 34.57 -3.21 -50.85
CA GLU A 306 35.35 -4.45 -50.93
C GLU A 306 34.94 -5.41 -49.80
N MET A 307 34.79 -4.88 -48.59
CA MET A 307 34.39 -5.69 -47.43
C MET A 307 32.97 -6.26 -47.55
N GLU A 308 32.01 -5.49 -48.08
CA GLU A 308 30.67 -6.03 -48.37
C GLU A 308 30.73 -7.14 -49.42
N THR A 309 31.55 -6.98 -50.47
CA THR A 309 31.73 -8.02 -51.50
C THR A 309 32.35 -9.29 -50.92
N ILE A 310 33.28 -9.16 -49.97
CA ILE A 310 33.84 -10.28 -49.21
C ILE A 310 32.72 -10.92 -48.38
N LEU A 311 31.99 -10.15 -47.58
CA LEU A 311 30.89 -10.67 -46.76
C LEU A 311 29.90 -11.49 -47.58
N GLU A 312 29.47 -11.01 -48.76
CA GLU A 312 28.56 -11.72 -49.66
C GLU A 312 29.07 -13.12 -50.02
N LYS A 313 30.38 -13.27 -50.29
CA LYS A 313 31.01 -14.56 -50.62
C LYS A 313 31.18 -15.49 -49.42
N TYR A 314 31.25 -14.94 -48.20
CA TYR A 314 31.50 -15.69 -46.97
C TYR A 314 30.26 -15.94 -46.11
N LEU A 315 29.06 -15.48 -46.51
CA LEU A 315 27.82 -15.68 -45.76
C LEU A 315 27.49 -17.14 -45.42
N ASP A 316 27.94 -18.12 -46.22
CA ASP A 316 27.76 -19.55 -45.95
C ASP A 316 28.59 -20.07 -44.76
N SER A 317 29.60 -19.29 -44.35
CA SER A 317 30.46 -19.57 -43.20
C SER A 317 30.12 -18.76 -41.95
N VAL A 318 29.37 -17.66 -42.12
CA VAL A 318 28.90 -16.78 -41.03
C VAL A 318 27.89 -17.53 -40.18
N LYS A 319 28.30 -17.92 -38.97
CA LYS A 319 27.42 -18.54 -37.99
C LYS A 319 26.61 -17.49 -37.27
N ILE A 320 25.32 -17.77 -37.10
CA ILE A 320 24.40 -16.96 -36.30
C ILE A 320 23.78 -17.83 -35.23
N SER A 321 23.55 -17.23 -34.07
CA SER A 321 23.03 -17.94 -32.91
C SER A 321 21.62 -17.45 -32.60
N TRP A 322 20.73 -18.37 -32.27
CA TRP A 322 19.34 -18.04 -31.96
C TRP A 322 19.20 -17.47 -30.55
N CYS A 323 18.56 -16.31 -30.45
CA CYS A 323 18.20 -15.72 -29.18
C CYS A 323 16.91 -16.33 -28.64
N ARG A 324 16.78 -16.37 -27.31
CA ARG A 324 15.50 -16.70 -26.67
C ARG A 324 14.59 -15.47 -26.74
N ILE A 325 13.30 -15.68 -27.04
CA ILE A 325 12.28 -14.62 -26.98
C ILE A 325 11.32 -14.92 -25.84
N PHE A 326 11.11 -13.94 -24.96
CA PHE A 326 10.04 -13.96 -23.97
C PHE A 326 9.09 -12.79 -24.21
N GLU A 327 7.90 -13.09 -24.73
CA GLU A 327 6.90 -12.06 -25.00
C GLU A 327 6.46 -11.36 -23.71
N ASP A 328 6.45 -10.02 -23.76
CA ASP A 328 5.89 -9.13 -22.72
C ASP A 328 5.16 -7.93 -23.37
N ARG A 329 4.83 -8.05 -24.66
CA ARG A 329 4.09 -7.01 -25.39
C ARG A 329 2.62 -7.01 -24.98
N PRO A 330 2.02 -5.84 -24.70
CA PRO A 330 0.60 -5.74 -24.38
C PRO A 330 -0.34 -6.36 -25.42
N GLU A 331 0.02 -6.35 -26.71
CA GLU A 331 -0.79 -6.98 -27.76
C GLU A 331 -0.78 -8.51 -27.76
N ILE A 332 0.16 -9.14 -27.06
CA ILE A 332 0.34 -10.60 -27.00
C ILE A 332 0.00 -11.15 -25.61
N VAL A 333 0.49 -10.49 -24.56
CA VAL A 333 0.40 -10.97 -23.18
C VAL A 333 -0.64 -10.17 -22.43
N ASN A 334 -1.64 -10.89 -21.91
CA ASN A 334 -2.57 -10.35 -20.94
C ASN A 334 -2.09 -10.64 -19.53
N ARG A 335 -2.08 -9.60 -18.69
CA ARG A 335 -1.89 -9.77 -17.24
C ARG A 335 -2.98 -10.67 -16.67
N ARG A 336 -2.60 -11.67 -15.87
CA ARG A 336 -3.57 -12.62 -15.29
C ARG A 336 -4.31 -12.06 -14.07
N ASP A 337 -3.85 -10.95 -13.52
CA ASP A 337 -4.39 -10.31 -12.33
C ASP A 337 -5.34 -9.13 -12.64
N ILE A 338 -5.77 -8.94 -13.90
CA ILE A 338 -6.64 -7.83 -14.33
C ILE A 338 -7.95 -7.78 -13.51
N ASN A 339 -8.49 -8.93 -13.13
CA ASN A 339 -9.73 -9.05 -12.36
C ASN A 339 -9.50 -9.20 -10.84
N SER A 340 -8.27 -9.04 -10.36
CA SER A 340 -7.96 -9.11 -8.93
C SER A 340 -8.31 -7.80 -8.21
N ASN A 341 -8.45 -7.86 -6.89
CA ASN A 341 -8.75 -6.67 -6.07
C ASN A 341 -7.70 -5.57 -6.21
N ILE A 342 -6.42 -5.94 -6.37
CA ILE A 342 -5.31 -4.98 -6.41
C ILE A 342 -5.24 -4.21 -7.73
N SER A 343 -5.88 -4.69 -8.80
CA SER A 343 -5.84 -4.03 -10.12
C SER A 343 -6.45 -2.62 -10.11
N VAL A 344 -7.27 -2.29 -9.11
CA VAL A 344 -7.85 -0.95 -8.91
C VAL A 344 -6.82 0.16 -8.67
N PHE A 345 -5.60 -0.23 -8.29
CA PHE A 345 -4.48 0.68 -8.05
C PHE A 345 -3.60 0.90 -9.29
N LYS A 346 -3.85 0.15 -10.38
CA LYS A 346 -3.11 0.29 -11.63
C LYS A 346 -3.23 1.72 -12.18
N ASP A 347 -2.11 2.27 -12.64
CA ASP A 347 -1.98 3.62 -13.21
C ASP A 347 -2.36 4.77 -12.24
N LYS A 348 -2.62 4.47 -10.95
CA LYS A 348 -2.96 5.46 -9.93
C LYS A 348 -1.74 6.15 -9.35
N ARG A 349 -1.98 7.29 -8.70
CA ARG A 349 -0.99 8.09 -7.99
C ARG A 349 -1.24 7.96 -6.49
N ILE A 350 -0.38 7.23 -5.79
CA ILE A 350 -0.59 6.85 -4.39
C ILE A 350 0.50 7.46 -3.52
N THR A 351 0.08 8.11 -2.43
CA THR A 351 1.00 8.59 -1.41
C THR A 351 1.04 7.61 -0.25
N ILE A 352 2.24 7.15 0.11
CA ILE A 352 2.48 6.24 1.24
C ILE A 352 3.16 7.03 2.36
N TRP A 353 2.56 7.03 3.54
CA TRP A 353 3.15 7.58 4.75
C TRP A 353 3.70 6.47 5.64
N GLY A 354 5.01 6.47 5.86
CA GLY A 354 5.72 5.42 6.56
C GLY A 354 6.06 4.25 5.63
N CYS A 355 7.36 3.97 5.48
CA CYS A 355 7.93 2.90 4.68
C CYS A 355 8.46 1.76 5.58
N GLY A 356 7.83 1.53 6.73
CA GLY A 356 8.18 0.46 7.67
C GLY A 356 7.72 -0.95 7.23
N ALA A 357 7.45 -1.84 8.18
CA ALA A 357 7.07 -3.23 7.88
C ALA A 357 5.80 -3.32 7.02
N ILE A 358 4.78 -2.51 7.31
CA ILE A 358 3.57 -2.50 6.49
C ILE A 358 3.80 -1.70 5.20
N GLY A 359 4.28 -0.46 5.31
CA GLY A 359 4.43 0.44 4.16
C GLY A 359 5.35 -0.08 3.06
N SER A 360 6.47 -0.74 3.41
CA SER A 360 7.38 -1.33 2.41
C SER A 360 6.74 -2.51 1.65
N ASN A 361 6.01 -3.38 2.35
CA ASN A 361 5.20 -4.43 1.73
C ASN A 361 4.14 -3.85 0.78
N ILE A 362 3.38 -2.85 1.25
CA ILE A 362 2.35 -2.18 0.45
C ILE A 362 2.95 -1.57 -0.81
N ALA A 363 4.08 -0.87 -0.71
CA ALA A 363 4.74 -0.27 -1.87
C ALA A 363 5.17 -1.32 -2.91
N VAL A 364 5.72 -2.47 -2.47
CA VAL A 364 6.07 -3.59 -3.35
C VAL A 364 4.83 -4.19 -4.03
N TYR A 365 3.73 -4.37 -3.30
CA TYR A 365 2.48 -4.89 -3.88
C TYR A 365 1.87 -3.93 -4.89
N LEU A 366 1.85 -2.62 -4.59
CA LEU A 366 1.40 -1.59 -5.52
C LEU A 366 2.29 -1.51 -6.77
N ALA A 367 3.60 -1.69 -6.61
CA ALA A 367 4.53 -1.75 -7.74
C ALA A 367 4.20 -2.91 -8.69
N ARG A 368 3.92 -4.09 -8.13
CA ARG A 368 3.48 -5.26 -8.90
C ARG A 368 2.12 -5.05 -9.55
N ALA A 369 1.19 -4.38 -8.87
CA ALA A 369 -0.12 -4.01 -9.42
C ALA A 369 -0.04 -3.04 -10.61
N GLY A 370 1.11 -2.40 -10.83
CA GLY A 370 1.32 -1.46 -11.92
C GLY A 370 0.80 -0.05 -11.59
N VAL A 371 0.96 0.38 -10.33
CA VAL A 371 0.71 1.77 -9.93
C VAL A 371 1.51 2.73 -10.81
N GLY A 372 0.93 3.87 -11.21
CA GLY A 372 1.58 4.82 -12.11
C GLY A 372 2.63 5.67 -11.40
N LYS A 373 2.30 6.16 -10.20
CA LYS A 373 3.18 6.98 -9.37
C LYS A 373 3.08 6.64 -7.88
N LEU A 374 4.22 6.58 -7.20
CA LEU A 374 4.32 6.43 -5.75
C LEU A 374 5.02 7.64 -5.12
N ASN A 375 4.35 8.29 -4.17
CA ASN A 375 4.97 9.30 -3.31
C ASN A 375 5.32 8.65 -1.97
N LEU A 376 6.62 8.46 -1.71
CA LEU A 376 7.12 7.78 -0.50
C LEU A 376 7.52 8.82 0.54
N SER A 377 6.90 8.79 1.72
CA SER A 377 7.24 9.67 2.84
C SER A 377 7.73 8.90 4.06
N ASP A 378 9.03 8.96 4.34
CA ASP A 378 9.66 8.38 5.53
C ASP A 378 11.01 9.07 5.76
N ASN A 379 11.31 9.42 7.01
CA ASN A 379 12.52 10.15 7.39
C ASN A 379 13.56 9.28 8.11
N ASP A 380 13.31 7.97 8.23
CA ASP A 380 14.24 7.02 8.86
C ASP A 380 15.24 6.42 7.85
N ILE A 381 16.24 5.73 8.43
CA ILE A 381 17.21 4.91 7.72
C ILE A 381 16.95 3.42 7.93
N VAL A 382 17.50 2.59 7.04
CA VAL A 382 17.52 1.14 7.19
C VAL A 382 18.55 0.76 8.25
N THR A 383 18.13 -0.02 9.25
CA THR A 383 19.00 -0.56 10.30
C THR A 383 19.02 -2.10 10.26
N PRO A 384 20.04 -2.78 10.80
CA PRO A 384 20.13 -4.25 10.70
C PRO A 384 18.91 -4.98 11.26
N GLY A 385 18.37 -4.53 12.40
CA GLY A 385 17.28 -5.22 13.12
C GLY A 385 15.90 -5.14 12.46
N ILE A 386 15.71 -4.30 11.44
CA ILE A 386 14.42 -4.14 10.75
C ILE A 386 14.30 -4.98 9.48
N ILE A 387 15.42 -5.45 8.92
CA ILE A 387 15.48 -6.22 7.66
C ILE A 387 14.69 -7.53 7.77
N VAL A 388 14.61 -8.12 8.96
CA VAL A 388 13.88 -9.37 9.22
C VAL A 388 12.36 -9.28 8.95
N ARG A 389 11.82 -8.07 8.72
CA ARG A 389 10.38 -7.81 8.56
C ARG A 389 10.03 -6.65 7.62
N GLN A 390 11.02 -6.05 6.97
CA GLN A 390 10.84 -4.97 6.00
C GLN A 390 11.45 -5.42 4.67
N GLN A 391 10.98 -4.90 3.54
CA GLN A 391 11.42 -5.36 2.22
C GLN A 391 12.88 -5.01 1.85
N TYR A 392 13.63 -4.40 2.76
CA TYR A 392 15.01 -3.95 2.56
C TYR A 392 16.01 -5.11 2.52
N HIS A 393 17.12 -4.92 1.80
CA HIS A 393 18.22 -5.87 1.77
C HIS A 393 19.35 -5.48 2.74
N GLU A 394 20.26 -6.41 3.07
CA GLU A 394 21.46 -6.09 3.87
C GLU A 394 22.32 -4.98 3.23
N ALA A 395 22.39 -4.96 1.90
CA ALA A 395 23.10 -3.91 1.16
C ALA A 395 22.47 -2.51 1.29
N ASP A 396 21.29 -2.40 1.91
CA ASP A 396 20.60 -1.14 2.12
C ASP A 396 20.83 -0.53 3.51
N ILE A 397 21.50 -1.24 4.43
CA ILE A 397 21.83 -0.75 5.77
C ILE A 397 22.52 0.62 5.67
N GLY A 398 22.01 1.60 6.42
CA GLY A 398 22.50 2.97 6.44
C GLY A 398 21.92 3.90 5.37
N LYS A 399 21.21 3.38 4.36
CA LYS A 399 20.48 4.22 3.40
C LYS A 399 19.18 4.73 4.02
N ARG A 400 18.66 5.86 3.50
CA ARG A 400 17.28 6.28 3.82
C ARG A 400 16.31 5.22 3.31
N LYS A 401 15.27 4.96 4.10
CA LYS A 401 14.23 3.96 3.77
C LYS A 401 13.58 4.20 2.40
N ILE A 402 13.32 5.45 2.06
CA ILE A 402 12.73 5.84 0.77
C ILE A 402 13.67 5.62 -0.42
N ASP A 403 15.00 5.76 -0.23
CA ASP A 403 15.98 5.53 -1.30
C ASP A 403 16.16 4.02 -1.55
N ALA A 404 16.25 3.23 -0.47
CA ALA A 404 16.31 1.78 -0.59
C ALA A 404 15.03 1.19 -1.22
N LEU A 405 13.87 1.71 -0.83
CA LEU A 405 12.58 1.26 -1.36
C LEU A 405 12.40 1.63 -2.84
N GLU A 406 12.91 2.80 -3.26
CA GLU A 406 12.93 3.17 -4.68
C GLU A 406 13.70 2.16 -5.53
N ILE A 407 14.89 1.73 -5.09
CA ILE A 407 15.69 0.70 -5.80
C ILE A 407 14.87 -0.59 -5.95
N ILE A 408 14.23 -1.04 -4.87
CA ILE A 408 13.40 -2.25 -4.87
C ILE A 408 12.22 -2.10 -5.83
N ILE A 409 11.48 -1.00 -5.75
CA ILE A 409 10.33 -0.74 -6.64
C ILE A 409 10.76 -0.69 -8.11
N LYS A 410 11.85 0.02 -8.42
CA LYS A 410 12.37 0.12 -9.79
C LYS A 410 12.88 -1.21 -10.34
N SER A 411 13.40 -2.09 -9.48
CA SER A 411 13.76 -3.47 -9.86
C SER A 411 12.55 -4.33 -10.23
N ILE A 412 11.36 -4.01 -9.69
CA ILE A 412 10.10 -4.69 -9.99
C ILE A 412 9.48 -4.11 -11.26
N ASN A 413 9.40 -2.78 -11.34
CA ASN A 413 8.82 -2.08 -12.48
C ASN A 413 9.46 -0.68 -12.63
N ASN A 414 10.32 -0.54 -13.63
CA ASN A 414 11.06 0.69 -13.87
C ASN A 414 10.19 1.86 -14.35
N ASN A 415 8.98 1.58 -14.85
CA ASN A 415 8.07 2.60 -15.39
C ASN A 415 7.34 3.42 -14.33
N ILE A 416 7.40 3.00 -13.06
CA ILE A 416 6.70 3.69 -11.96
C ILE A 416 7.42 5.00 -11.65
N GLU A 417 6.70 6.13 -11.67
CA GLU A 417 7.24 7.40 -11.20
C GLU A 417 7.34 7.39 -9.66
N ILE A 418 8.47 7.82 -9.11
CA ILE A 418 8.69 7.84 -7.66
C ILE A 418 9.03 9.26 -7.22
N GLU A 419 8.29 9.76 -6.25
CA GLU A 419 8.56 11.03 -5.56
C GLU A 419 8.89 10.73 -4.10
N LYS A 420 9.94 11.37 -3.57
CA LYS A 420 10.47 11.05 -2.24
C LYS A 420 10.37 12.28 -1.33
N ASN A 421 9.88 12.06 -0.12
CA ASN A 421 9.82 13.06 0.93
C ASN A 421 10.46 12.52 2.22
N ASP A 422 11.63 13.05 2.58
CA ASP A 422 12.37 12.68 3.79
C ASP A 422 12.11 13.63 4.96
N ALA A 423 11.17 14.58 4.82
CA ALA A 423 10.79 15.45 5.91
C ALA A 423 10.08 14.66 7.02
N ASP A 424 10.29 15.06 8.28
CA ASP A 424 9.46 14.59 9.39
C ASP A 424 7.99 14.89 9.08
N LEU A 425 7.20 13.86 8.84
CA LEU A 425 5.81 13.97 8.41
C LEU A 425 4.97 14.83 9.37
N LYS A 426 5.26 14.80 10.68
CA LYS A 426 4.55 15.62 11.68
C LYS A 426 4.77 17.11 11.41
N LYS A 427 6.01 17.49 11.12
CA LYS A 427 6.38 18.87 10.77
C LYS A 427 5.85 19.23 9.39
N TRP A 428 6.02 18.33 8.42
CA TRP A 428 5.59 18.55 7.04
C TRP A 428 4.08 18.77 6.94
N LEU A 429 3.26 17.93 7.59
CA LEU A 429 1.81 18.11 7.64
C LEU A 429 1.40 19.43 8.31
N SER A 430 2.22 19.92 9.25
CA SER A 430 1.98 21.19 9.93
C SER A 430 2.27 22.42 9.06
N THR A 431 3.15 22.29 8.06
CA THR A 431 3.54 23.39 7.16
C THR A 431 2.92 23.28 5.76
N ASN A 432 2.46 22.09 5.37
CA ASN A 432 1.88 21.79 4.06
C ASN A 432 0.47 21.24 4.24
N PRO A 433 -0.51 22.13 4.50
CA PRO A 433 -1.87 21.73 4.88
C PRO A 433 -2.71 21.28 3.68
N LYS A 434 -2.12 21.08 2.49
CA LYS A 434 -2.79 20.59 1.28
C LYS A 434 -2.03 19.39 0.75
N LEU A 435 -2.75 18.30 0.54
CA LEU A 435 -2.26 17.18 -0.27
C LEU A 435 -2.22 17.64 -1.73
N SER A 436 -1.30 17.06 -2.53
CA SER A 436 -1.27 17.32 -3.97
C SER A 436 -2.63 17.02 -4.59
N GLU A 437 -3.15 17.95 -5.41
CA GLU A 437 -4.43 17.77 -6.13
C GLU A 437 -4.44 16.56 -7.07
N GLN A 438 -3.25 16.00 -7.35
CA GLN A 438 -3.04 14.87 -8.25
C GLN A 438 -2.99 13.51 -7.53
N THR A 439 -3.11 13.45 -6.20
CA THR A 439 -3.07 12.16 -5.47
C THR A 439 -4.44 11.47 -5.53
N ASP A 440 -4.48 10.21 -5.97
CA ASP A 440 -5.70 9.38 -5.98
C ASP A 440 -5.99 8.79 -4.59
N PHE A 441 -4.94 8.35 -3.87
CA PHE A 441 -5.04 7.77 -2.53
C PHE A 441 -3.91 8.20 -1.61
N VAL A 442 -4.24 8.35 -0.32
CA VAL A 442 -3.25 8.33 0.75
C VAL A 442 -3.37 7.02 1.51
N ILE A 443 -2.24 6.32 1.71
CA ILE A 443 -2.14 5.15 2.55
C ILE A 443 -1.21 5.48 3.71
N ASP A 444 -1.77 5.62 4.90
CA ASP A 444 -1.06 5.81 6.15
C ASP A 444 -0.66 4.48 6.76
N CYS A 445 0.65 4.28 6.90
CA CYS A 445 1.30 3.12 7.52
C CYS A 445 2.23 3.56 8.67
N THR A 446 2.07 4.78 9.18
CA THR A 446 2.94 5.33 10.24
C THR A 446 2.64 4.76 11.62
N ALA A 447 1.40 4.28 11.84
CA ALA A 447 0.86 3.89 13.14
C ALA A 447 0.97 5.00 14.22
N SER A 448 1.20 6.25 13.82
CA SER A 448 1.52 7.33 14.77
C SER A 448 0.27 8.11 15.17
N ASN A 449 -0.12 7.97 16.45
CA ASN A 449 -1.21 8.77 17.03
C ASN A 449 -1.01 10.28 16.84
N LEU A 450 0.24 10.76 16.87
CA LEU A 450 0.54 12.18 16.67
C LEU A 450 0.33 12.60 15.21
N VAL A 451 0.73 11.77 14.24
CA VAL A 451 0.41 11.99 12.81
C VAL A 451 -1.10 12.03 12.60
N HIS A 452 -1.85 11.07 13.16
CA HIS A 452 -3.31 11.04 13.07
C HIS A 452 -3.96 12.33 13.62
N ASN A 453 -3.47 12.84 14.76
CA ASN A 453 -3.98 14.08 15.37
C ASN A 453 -3.62 15.32 14.55
N ILE A 454 -2.36 15.45 14.10
CA ILE A 454 -1.93 16.57 13.26
C ILE A 454 -2.73 16.56 11.96
N PHE A 455 -2.92 15.39 11.35
CA PHE A 455 -3.75 15.24 10.16
C PHE A 455 -5.19 15.70 10.42
N GLU A 456 -5.85 15.23 11.49
CA GLU A 456 -7.23 15.63 11.84
C GLU A 456 -7.38 17.15 12.00
N LYS A 457 -6.36 17.81 12.57
CA LYS A 457 -6.35 19.27 12.75
C LYS A 457 -6.40 20.01 11.41
N HIS A 458 -5.60 19.59 10.44
CA HIS A 458 -5.56 20.20 9.11
C HIS A 458 -6.75 19.77 8.26
N PHE A 459 -7.18 18.50 8.39
CA PHE A 459 -8.43 17.97 7.84
C PHE A 459 -9.61 18.91 8.12
N LYS A 460 -9.75 19.36 9.37
CA LYS A 460 -10.77 20.32 9.79
C LYS A 460 -10.66 21.70 9.10
N GLN A 461 -9.44 22.21 8.91
CA GLN A 461 -9.19 23.61 8.54
C GLN A 461 -9.14 23.86 7.03
N THR A 462 -8.57 22.92 6.27
CA THR A 462 -8.20 23.14 4.86
C THR A 462 -8.49 21.96 3.94
N LEU A 463 -8.69 20.77 4.51
CA LEU A 463 -8.59 19.48 3.81
C LEU A 463 -9.90 18.67 3.78
N ARG A 464 -11.01 19.20 4.32
CA ARG A 464 -12.32 18.60 4.05
C ARG A 464 -12.50 18.53 2.54
N ASN A 465 -12.57 17.32 1.99
CA ASN A 465 -12.74 17.02 0.57
C ASN A 465 -11.49 17.16 -0.31
N SER A 466 -10.81 16.06 -0.60
CA SER A 466 -10.26 15.87 -1.97
C SER A 466 -9.91 14.42 -2.28
N VAL A 467 -9.26 13.73 -1.34
CA VAL A 467 -8.63 12.42 -1.57
C VAL A 467 -9.12 11.38 -0.55
N PRO A 468 -9.53 10.17 -0.98
CA PRO A 468 -9.78 9.05 -0.08
C PRO A 468 -8.53 8.63 0.70
N ILE A 469 -8.72 8.25 1.96
CA ILE A 469 -7.62 7.93 2.89
C ILE A 469 -7.79 6.53 3.42
N ILE A 470 -6.69 5.78 3.39
CA ILE A 470 -6.58 4.46 4.01
C ILE A 470 -5.57 4.57 5.13
N SER A 471 -5.86 4.02 6.30
CA SER A 471 -4.88 3.93 7.39
C SER A 471 -4.82 2.51 7.92
N MET A 472 -3.60 2.01 8.12
CA MET A 472 -3.30 0.62 8.41
C MET A 472 -2.42 0.52 9.66
N ILE A 473 -2.90 -0.22 10.65
CA ILE A 473 -2.16 -0.52 11.88
C ILE A 473 -2.21 -2.01 12.21
N VAL A 474 -1.15 -2.51 12.84
CA VAL A 474 -1.03 -3.90 13.31
C VAL A 474 -0.76 -3.94 14.80
N SER A 475 -1.18 -5.02 15.45
CA SER A 475 -0.85 -5.29 16.85
C SER A 475 0.67 -5.54 16.99
N SER A 476 1.20 -5.40 18.21
CA SER A 476 2.64 -5.51 18.48
C SER A 476 3.21 -6.93 18.27
N ASP A 477 2.35 -7.95 18.37
CA ASP A 477 2.64 -9.34 18.01
C ASP A 477 2.37 -9.65 16.52
N CYS A 478 1.88 -8.67 15.76
CA CYS A 478 1.50 -8.81 14.36
C CYS A 478 0.47 -9.92 14.11
N GLU A 479 -0.42 -10.22 15.06
CA GLU A 479 -1.49 -11.21 14.87
C GLU A 479 -2.79 -10.60 14.34
N LYS A 480 -3.03 -9.32 14.67
CA LYS A 480 -4.24 -8.59 14.31
C LYS A 480 -3.89 -7.31 13.57
N ALA A 481 -4.83 -6.82 12.77
CA ALA A 481 -4.73 -5.54 12.10
C ALA A 481 -6.06 -4.79 12.12
N ILE A 482 -5.97 -3.46 12.10
CA ILE A 482 -7.10 -2.59 11.82
C ILE A 482 -6.75 -1.75 10.59
N SER A 483 -7.54 -1.91 9.54
CA SER A 483 -7.52 -1.05 8.37
C SER A 483 -8.77 -0.19 8.33
N ILE A 484 -8.62 1.11 8.10
CA ILE A 484 -9.74 2.01 7.92
C ILE A 484 -9.70 2.64 6.54
N ASN A 485 -10.86 2.72 5.88
CA ASN A 485 -11.04 3.39 4.60
C ASN A 485 -11.98 4.57 4.81
N ILE A 486 -11.55 5.77 4.45
CA ILE A 486 -12.29 7.01 4.65
C ILE A 486 -12.65 7.60 3.28
N GLY A 487 -13.96 7.72 3.01
CA GLY A 487 -14.47 8.34 1.80
C GLY A 487 -14.16 9.83 1.72
N LYS A 488 -14.12 10.36 0.49
CA LYS A 488 -13.69 11.74 0.16
C LYS A 488 -14.42 12.84 0.96
N ASN A 489 -15.70 12.65 1.26
CA ASN A 489 -16.57 13.62 1.92
C ASN A 489 -16.95 13.22 3.35
N HIS A 490 -16.29 12.20 3.92
CA HIS A 490 -16.55 11.82 5.29
C HIS A 490 -16.14 12.96 6.24
N THR A 491 -16.94 13.19 7.27
CA THR A 491 -16.81 14.37 8.15
C THR A 491 -15.66 14.28 9.16
N GLY A 492 -15.12 13.09 9.39
CA GLY A 492 -13.96 12.85 10.26
C GLY A 492 -12.77 12.25 9.54
N GLY A 493 -11.56 12.57 10.00
CA GLY A 493 -10.30 12.01 9.50
C GLY A 493 -9.87 10.76 10.26
N ILE A 494 -8.57 10.45 10.16
CA ILE A 494 -7.97 9.20 10.68
C ILE A 494 -8.23 9.04 12.19
N PHE A 495 -7.98 10.09 12.98
CA PHE A 495 -8.13 10.03 14.43
C PHE A 495 -9.58 9.76 14.84
N ASP A 496 -10.54 10.45 14.21
CA ASP A 496 -11.95 10.29 14.53
C ASP A 496 -12.48 8.88 14.20
N VAL A 497 -12.10 8.36 13.03
CA VAL A 497 -12.54 7.01 12.61
C VAL A 497 -11.93 5.93 13.49
N TYR A 498 -10.65 6.02 13.88
CA TYR A 498 -10.08 5.10 14.88
C TYR A 498 -10.73 5.22 16.26
N ARG A 499 -11.12 6.43 16.68
CA ARG A 499 -11.88 6.61 17.92
C ARG A 499 -13.23 5.89 17.87
N LYS A 500 -13.96 6.00 16.75
CA LYS A 500 -15.22 5.27 16.55
C LYS A 500 -14.99 3.75 16.45
N ALA A 501 -13.89 3.32 15.85
CA ALA A 501 -13.46 1.92 15.87
C ALA A 501 -13.27 1.42 17.31
N ALA A 502 -12.56 2.18 18.15
CA ALA A 502 -12.39 1.83 19.57
C ALA A 502 -13.72 1.69 20.31
N LEU A 503 -14.66 2.62 20.10
CA LEU A 503 -16.00 2.57 20.71
C LEU A 503 -16.79 1.34 20.25
N TYR A 504 -16.69 0.99 18.98
CA TYR A 504 -17.34 -0.20 18.43
C TYR A 504 -16.71 -1.49 18.98
N ALA A 505 -15.38 -1.58 19.01
CA ALA A 505 -14.67 -2.73 19.54
C ALA A 505 -14.93 -2.95 21.04
N CYS A 506 -15.07 -1.87 21.83
CA CYS A 506 -15.44 -1.98 23.24
C CYS A 506 -16.89 -2.44 23.44
N LYS A 507 -17.77 -2.19 22.47
CA LYS A 507 -19.19 -2.55 22.54
C LYS A 507 -19.46 -4.01 22.17
N GLU A 508 -18.74 -4.51 21.18
CA GLU A 508 -18.98 -5.83 20.60
C GLU A 508 -18.12 -6.88 21.31
N THR A 509 -18.76 -7.91 21.88
CA THR A 509 -18.09 -8.90 22.73
C THR A 509 -17.02 -9.71 22.00
N ASP A 510 -17.22 -9.94 20.70
CA ASP A 510 -16.30 -10.64 19.80
C ASP A 510 -15.05 -9.81 19.45
N LEU A 511 -15.08 -8.48 19.62
CA LEU A 511 -13.97 -7.57 19.34
C LEU A 511 -13.16 -7.17 20.60
N LYS A 512 -13.45 -7.77 21.75
CA LYS A 512 -12.75 -7.44 23.01
C LYS A 512 -11.23 -7.58 22.89
N SER A 513 -10.75 -8.61 22.20
CA SER A 513 -9.32 -8.84 21.99
C SER A 513 -8.66 -7.81 21.05
N PHE A 514 -9.43 -7.16 20.18
CA PHE A 514 -8.95 -6.00 19.42
C PHE A 514 -8.91 -4.76 20.29
N ALA A 515 -9.91 -4.56 21.16
CA ALA A 515 -9.88 -3.47 22.12
C ALA A 515 -8.68 -3.58 23.06
N ASP A 516 -8.32 -4.79 23.50
CA ASP A 516 -7.15 -5.03 24.36
C ASP A 516 -5.83 -4.67 23.67
N ASP A 517 -5.65 -5.09 22.42
CA ASP A 517 -4.40 -4.85 21.68
C ASP A 517 -4.23 -3.39 21.23
N PHE A 518 -5.29 -2.78 20.71
CA PHE A 518 -5.20 -1.47 20.05
C PHE A 518 -5.65 -0.30 20.94
N TYR A 519 -6.51 -0.57 21.93
CA TYR A 519 -7.13 0.45 22.78
C TYR A 519 -7.12 0.03 24.27
N PRO A 520 -5.95 -0.23 24.86
CA PRO A 520 -5.86 -0.72 26.24
C PRO A 520 -6.46 0.28 27.22
N ASP A 521 -7.09 -0.24 28.28
CA ASP A 521 -7.71 0.59 29.32
C ASP A 521 -6.63 1.36 30.09
N LYS A 522 -6.76 2.68 30.10
CA LYS A 522 -5.80 3.58 30.77
C LYS A 522 -5.93 3.54 32.28
N ASP A 523 -7.11 3.19 32.79
CA ASP A 523 -7.41 3.12 34.22
C ASP A 523 -7.21 1.70 34.80
N ASP A 524 -6.72 0.76 33.98
CA ASP A 524 -6.35 -0.59 34.47
C ASP A 524 -5.14 -0.49 35.41
N ARG A 525 -5.37 -0.79 36.69
CA ARG A 525 -4.34 -0.75 37.74
C ARG A 525 -3.28 -1.84 37.57
N ASN A 526 -3.57 -2.88 36.79
CA ASN A 526 -2.62 -3.95 36.46
C ASN A 526 -1.85 -3.66 35.17
N ARG A 527 -2.06 -2.50 34.53
CA ARG A 527 -1.37 -2.11 33.30
C ARG A 527 0.13 -2.02 33.53
N LYS A 528 0.89 -2.73 32.71
CA LYS A 528 2.36 -2.60 32.69
C LYS A 528 2.74 -1.26 32.06
N LEU A 529 3.62 -0.51 32.72
CA LEU A 529 4.02 0.86 32.34
C LEU A 529 4.77 0.96 30.99
N PHE A 530 5.21 -0.16 30.41
CA PHE A 530 5.97 -0.24 29.15
C PHE A 530 5.47 -1.39 28.26
N GLN A 531 4.19 -1.35 27.87
CA GLN A 531 3.65 -2.31 26.91
C GLN A 531 4.06 -1.91 25.48
N PRO A 532 4.40 -2.89 24.63
CA PRO A 532 4.64 -2.64 23.21
C PRO A 532 3.41 -1.94 22.58
N GLU A 533 3.61 -0.78 21.99
CA GLU A 533 2.54 -0.06 21.30
C GLU A 533 2.19 -0.76 19.97
N PRO A 534 0.94 -0.67 19.49
CA PRO A 534 0.60 -1.06 18.13
C PRO A 534 1.45 -0.27 17.13
N GLY A 535 2.14 -0.99 16.24
CA GLY A 535 3.14 -0.39 15.35
C GLY A 535 4.18 -1.43 14.94
N CYS A 536 4.90 -1.17 13.84
CA CYS A 536 5.73 -2.20 13.19
C CYS A 536 7.24 -1.88 13.14
N SER A 537 7.63 -0.69 13.58
CA SER A 537 9.01 -0.19 13.53
C SER A 537 9.76 -0.32 14.86
N ASP A 538 9.07 -0.56 15.96
CA ASP A 538 9.70 -0.63 17.28
C ASP A 538 10.52 -1.92 17.50
N PRO A 539 11.59 -1.88 18.32
CA PRO A 539 12.35 -3.07 18.71
C PRO A 539 11.51 -4.11 19.47
N THR A 540 10.38 -3.69 20.05
CA THR A 540 9.46 -4.55 20.80
C THR A 540 8.43 -5.25 19.92
N PHE A 541 8.44 -5.03 18.60
CA PHE A 541 7.58 -5.71 17.64
C PHE A 541 8.07 -7.14 17.39
N ILE A 542 7.18 -8.13 17.49
CA ILE A 542 7.53 -9.56 17.49
C ILE A 542 7.18 -10.25 16.15
N GLY A 543 6.45 -9.57 15.25
CA GLY A 543 6.01 -10.16 13.98
C GLY A 543 7.14 -10.51 13.01
N SER A 544 6.99 -11.65 12.32
CA SER A 544 7.90 -12.05 11.24
C SER A 544 7.60 -11.31 9.93
N SER A 545 8.51 -11.42 8.95
CA SER A 545 8.26 -10.93 7.59
C SER A 545 6.98 -11.53 7.00
N SER A 546 6.75 -12.83 7.16
CA SER A 546 5.53 -13.50 6.68
C SER A 546 4.28 -12.90 7.31
N ASP A 547 4.28 -12.64 8.62
CA ASP A 547 3.12 -12.08 9.32
C ASP A 547 2.79 -10.69 8.82
N SER A 548 3.81 -9.85 8.68
CA SER A 548 3.66 -8.47 8.19
C SER A 548 3.19 -8.42 6.73
N ALA A 549 3.72 -9.30 5.88
CA ALA A 549 3.35 -9.43 4.48
C ALA A 549 1.90 -9.89 4.32
N THR A 550 1.47 -10.92 5.08
CA THR A 550 0.08 -11.40 5.08
C THR A 550 -0.89 -10.30 5.48
N LEU A 551 -0.65 -9.62 6.61
CA LEU A 551 -1.55 -8.56 7.07
C LEU A 551 -1.53 -7.35 6.12
N ALA A 552 -0.38 -6.97 5.57
CA ALA A 552 -0.29 -5.91 4.57
C ALA A 552 -1.11 -6.24 3.31
N GLY A 553 -1.00 -7.47 2.78
CA GLY A 553 -1.79 -7.94 1.64
C GLY A 553 -3.30 -7.90 1.92
N LEU A 554 -3.73 -8.45 3.05
CA LEU A 554 -5.14 -8.43 3.46
C LEU A 554 -5.70 -7.02 3.64
N MET A 555 -4.91 -6.12 4.25
CA MET A 555 -5.31 -4.72 4.41
C MET A 555 -5.41 -3.99 3.07
N LEU A 556 -4.53 -4.31 2.11
CA LEU A 556 -4.56 -3.74 0.76
C LEU A 556 -5.77 -4.26 -0.04
N ASP A 557 -6.13 -5.53 0.11
CA ASP A 557 -7.36 -6.08 -0.46
C ASP A 557 -8.60 -5.40 0.15
N CYS A 558 -8.61 -5.15 1.47
CA CYS A 558 -9.66 -4.37 2.10
C CYS A 558 -9.72 -2.93 1.56
N ALA A 559 -8.55 -2.32 1.35
CA ALA A 559 -8.41 -0.97 0.81
C ALA A 559 -8.97 -0.84 -0.62
N SER A 560 -8.90 -1.90 -1.44
CA SER A 560 -9.46 -1.90 -2.80
C SER A 560 -10.96 -1.59 -2.84
N ASN A 561 -11.70 -1.85 -1.76
CA ASN A 561 -13.13 -1.57 -1.66
C ASN A 561 -13.44 -0.08 -1.47
N ILE A 562 -12.45 0.80 -1.39
CA ILE A 562 -12.63 2.24 -1.20
C ILE A 562 -13.52 2.90 -2.27
N TYR A 563 -13.55 2.37 -3.49
CA TYR A 563 -14.44 2.86 -4.55
C TYR A 563 -15.91 2.43 -4.40
N LYS A 564 -16.17 1.36 -3.65
CA LYS A 564 -17.54 0.90 -3.34
C LYS A 564 -18.13 1.72 -2.18
N LEU A 565 -17.30 2.39 -1.40
CA LEU A 565 -17.75 3.24 -0.31
C LEU A 565 -18.45 4.49 -0.87
N LYS A 566 -19.61 4.79 -0.29
CA LYS A 566 -20.24 6.10 -0.50
C LYS A 566 -19.28 7.19 0.00
N ASN A 567 -19.21 8.31 -0.72
CA ASN A 567 -18.25 9.38 -0.44
C ASN A 567 -18.32 9.92 1.00
N ASP A 568 -19.48 9.86 1.65
CA ASP A 568 -19.76 10.36 3.00
C ASP A 568 -19.60 9.31 4.11
N ARG A 569 -19.10 8.11 3.79
CA ARG A 569 -18.90 7.00 4.72
C ARG A 569 -17.43 6.63 4.90
N ALA A 570 -17.16 5.99 6.02
CA ALA A 570 -15.92 5.26 6.26
C ALA A 570 -16.23 3.80 6.61
N SER A 571 -15.26 2.91 6.45
CA SER A 571 -15.33 1.53 6.94
C SER A 571 -14.09 1.17 7.75
N VAL A 572 -14.29 0.32 8.74
CA VAL A 572 -13.26 -0.22 9.62
C VAL A 572 -13.25 -1.73 9.45
N TYR A 573 -12.10 -2.28 9.09
CA TYR A 573 -11.86 -3.71 8.93
C TYR A 573 -11.03 -4.20 10.13
N TYR A 574 -11.58 -5.13 10.88
CA TYR A 574 -10.89 -5.87 11.93
C TYR A 574 -10.40 -7.18 11.33
N ILE A 575 -9.09 -7.37 11.29
CA ILE A 575 -8.43 -8.49 10.61
C ILE A 575 -7.65 -9.29 11.64
N SER A 576 -7.77 -10.62 11.60
CA SER A 576 -7.05 -11.54 12.50
C SER A 576 -6.46 -12.69 11.71
N LYS A 577 -5.20 -13.04 12.00
CA LYS A 577 -4.57 -14.28 11.49
C LYS A 577 -4.95 -15.53 12.29
N LYS A 578 -5.54 -15.37 13.49
CA LYS A 578 -5.93 -16.48 14.37
C LYS A 578 -7.44 -16.49 14.64
N GLY A 579 -8.01 -17.69 14.71
CA GLY A 579 -9.30 -17.94 15.36
C GLY A 579 -10.56 -17.76 14.51
N SER A 580 -10.46 -17.68 13.18
CA SER A 580 -11.61 -17.61 12.28
C SER A 580 -11.33 -18.30 10.95
N GLU A 581 -12.37 -18.90 10.35
CA GLU A 581 -12.31 -19.41 8.96
C GLU A 581 -12.01 -18.28 7.95
N ASN A 582 -12.34 -17.03 8.31
CA ASN A 582 -12.12 -15.83 7.51
C ASN A 582 -11.11 -14.88 8.18
N PHE A 583 -10.12 -14.40 7.43
CA PHE A 583 -9.14 -13.42 7.92
C PHE A 583 -9.76 -12.05 8.25
N ILE A 584 -10.80 -11.64 7.50
CA ILE A 584 -11.60 -10.46 7.83
C ILE A 584 -12.59 -10.89 8.91
N PHE A 585 -12.27 -10.54 10.15
CA PHE A 585 -13.05 -10.93 11.31
C PHE A 585 -14.37 -10.14 11.38
N LYS A 586 -14.33 -8.82 11.13
CA LYS A 586 -15.52 -7.96 11.17
C LYS A 586 -15.32 -6.69 10.34
N ILE A 587 -16.41 -6.19 9.76
CA ILE A 587 -16.46 -4.90 9.06
C ILE A 587 -17.47 -4.01 9.76
N HIS A 588 -17.08 -2.77 10.06
CA HIS A 588 -17.95 -1.76 10.65
C HIS A 588 -18.02 -0.52 9.74
N GLU A 589 -19.22 -0.21 9.24
CA GLU A 589 -19.46 1.06 8.54
C GLU A 589 -19.66 2.20 9.54
N VAL A 590 -19.01 3.33 9.26
CA VAL A 590 -19.01 4.53 10.09
C VAL A 590 -19.69 5.65 9.30
N ASP A 591 -20.82 6.11 9.83
CA ASP A 591 -21.55 7.27 9.29
C ASP A 591 -20.84 8.59 9.67
N SER A 592 -20.99 9.58 8.80
CA SER A 592 -20.60 10.96 9.09
C SER A 592 -21.39 11.57 10.26
N ASP A 593 -20.75 12.47 11.00
CA ASP A 593 -21.34 13.22 12.11
C ASP A 593 -22.02 14.51 11.64
N TYR A 594 -23.01 14.95 12.40
CA TYR A 594 -23.55 16.30 12.27
C TYR A 594 -22.55 17.30 12.84
N ILE A 595 -22.16 18.29 12.04
CA ILE A 595 -21.19 19.31 12.45
C ILE A 595 -21.90 20.62 12.74
N THR A 596 -21.60 21.21 13.90
CA THR A 596 -21.88 22.61 14.20
C THR A 596 -20.64 23.25 14.83
N ILE A 597 -20.52 24.57 14.78
CA ILE A 597 -19.33 25.30 15.26
C ILE A 597 -19.78 26.37 16.24
N ASP A 598 -19.14 26.40 17.40
CA ASP A 598 -19.22 27.53 18.31
C ASP A 598 -18.41 28.70 17.72
N LYS A 599 -19.12 29.73 17.26
CA LYS A 599 -18.54 30.91 16.62
C LYS A 599 -17.66 31.73 17.56
N ILE A 600 -17.82 31.59 18.88
CA ILE A 600 -17.10 32.39 19.88
C ILE A 600 -15.79 31.70 20.25
N SER A 601 -15.85 30.43 20.65
CA SER A 601 -14.66 29.69 21.09
C SER A 601 -13.85 29.06 19.94
N GLY A 602 -14.49 28.89 18.78
CA GLY A 602 -13.96 28.19 17.61
C GLY A 602 -13.96 26.66 17.75
N TYR A 603 -14.67 26.12 18.74
CA TYR A 603 -14.84 24.67 18.87
C TYR A 603 -15.77 24.13 17.79
N GLU A 604 -15.38 23.01 17.22
CA GLU A 604 -16.23 22.21 16.35
C GLU A 604 -16.91 21.12 17.18
N CYS A 605 -18.22 21.01 17.06
CA CYS A 605 -19.05 20.07 17.79
C CYS A 605 -19.56 19.04 16.78
N ARG A 606 -19.09 17.80 16.91
CA ARG A 606 -19.46 16.67 16.05
C ARG A 606 -20.42 15.77 16.79
N ILE A 607 -21.65 15.68 16.31
CA ILE A 607 -22.72 14.90 16.93
C ILE A 607 -22.91 13.63 16.13
N SER A 608 -22.68 12.48 16.77
CA SER A 608 -22.90 11.19 16.13
C SER A 608 -24.36 11.03 15.73
N LYS A 609 -24.61 10.27 14.67
CA LYS A 609 -25.97 9.92 14.27
C LYS A 609 -26.74 9.21 15.39
N GLY A 610 -26.05 8.39 16.20
CA GLY A 610 -26.63 7.76 17.38
C GLY A 610 -27.09 8.78 18.43
N ALA A 611 -26.27 9.79 18.74
CA ALA A 611 -26.63 10.86 19.66
C ALA A 611 -27.79 11.71 19.13
N MET A 612 -27.77 12.04 17.83
CA MET A 612 -28.87 12.79 17.19
C MET A 612 -30.18 12.01 17.20
N ASN A 613 -30.12 10.69 17.00
CA ASN A 613 -31.29 9.81 17.11
C ASN A 613 -31.86 9.78 18.54
N SER A 614 -31.00 9.74 19.56
CA SER A 614 -31.43 9.84 20.96
C SER A 614 -32.09 11.18 21.28
N ILE A 615 -31.50 12.30 20.83
CA ILE A 615 -32.11 13.65 20.93
C ILE A 615 -33.48 13.65 20.26
N SER A 616 -33.56 13.16 19.03
CA SER A 616 -34.80 13.13 18.25
C SER A 616 -35.89 12.27 18.91
N ALA A 617 -35.51 11.13 19.50
CA ALA A 617 -36.41 10.24 20.21
C ALA A 617 -36.97 10.91 21.47
N GLU A 618 -36.11 11.61 22.22
CA GLU A 618 -36.51 12.36 23.40
C GLU A 618 -37.46 13.50 23.07
N ILE A 619 -37.18 14.29 22.02
CA ILE A 619 -38.09 15.36 21.55
C ILE A 619 -39.47 14.78 21.22
N LYS A 620 -39.52 13.67 20.47
CA LYS A 620 -40.78 12.99 20.13
C LYS A 620 -41.52 12.49 21.37
N ARG A 621 -40.80 11.97 22.36
CA ARG A 621 -41.38 11.53 23.64
C ARG A 621 -41.95 12.71 24.42
N ASN A 622 -41.19 13.81 24.53
CA ASN A 622 -41.62 15.02 25.20
C ASN A 622 -42.89 15.61 24.60
N ASN A 623 -42.96 15.69 23.26
CA ASN A 623 -44.15 16.19 22.57
C ASN A 623 -45.41 15.34 22.85
N ARG A 624 -45.25 14.03 23.11
CA ARG A 624 -46.37 13.13 23.44
C ARG A 624 -46.80 13.20 24.90
N VAL A 625 -45.82 13.31 25.81
CA VAL A 625 -46.06 13.26 27.27
C VAL A 625 -46.44 14.62 27.82
N ARG A 626 -45.87 15.69 27.25
CA ARG A 626 -46.09 17.08 27.62
C ARG A 626 -46.75 17.80 26.44
N ASN A 627 -46.06 18.74 25.81
CA ASN A 627 -46.52 19.42 24.61
C ASN A 627 -45.32 19.80 23.74
N GLU A 628 -45.57 20.25 22.51
CA GLU A 628 -44.51 20.63 21.55
C GLU A 628 -43.78 21.92 21.92
N SER A 629 -44.33 22.73 22.84
CA SER A 629 -43.77 23.99 23.29
C SER A 629 -42.86 23.88 24.52
N THR A 630 -42.89 22.75 25.23
CA THR A 630 -42.12 22.52 26.45
C THR A 630 -40.68 22.16 26.11
N GLU A 631 -39.73 22.81 26.74
CA GLU A 631 -38.31 22.48 26.57
C GLU A 631 -38.00 21.12 27.23
N THR A 632 -37.14 20.33 26.59
CA THR A 632 -36.56 19.09 27.13
C THR A 632 -35.07 19.06 26.86
N GLY A 633 -34.33 18.13 27.45
CA GLY A 633 -32.90 18.04 27.28
C GLY A 633 -32.26 16.82 27.92
N GLY A 634 -31.00 16.93 28.29
CA GLY A 634 -30.27 15.87 28.95
C GLY A 634 -28.77 16.08 28.94
N LEU A 635 -28.04 15.01 29.18
CA LEU A 635 -26.59 15.00 29.27
C LEU A 635 -25.98 14.58 27.94
N LEU A 636 -24.81 15.13 27.63
CA LEU A 636 -23.98 14.76 26.50
C LEU A 636 -22.72 14.04 26.97
N PHE A 637 -22.40 12.95 26.29
CA PHE A 637 -21.20 12.16 26.53
C PHE A 637 -20.43 11.96 25.24
N GLY A 638 -19.11 12.11 25.32
CA GLY A 638 -18.19 11.84 24.23
C GLY A 638 -16.76 12.26 24.56
N TYR A 639 -16.02 12.74 23.57
CA TYR A 639 -14.61 13.07 23.70
C TYR A 639 -14.36 14.55 23.42
N ARG A 640 -13.39 15.15 24.11
CA ARG A 640 -12.97 16.53 23.85
C ARG A 640 -11.48 16.60 23.64
N SER A 641 -11.08 17.23 22.54
CA SER A 641 -9.69 17.59 22.27
C SER A 641 -9.51 19.10 22.28
N MET A 642 -8.73 19.61 23.24
CA MET A 642 -8.32 21.01 23.27
C MET A 642 -7.34 21.34 22.14
N PHE A 643 -6.51 20.37 21.75
CA PHE A 643 -5.55 20.52 20.65
C PHE A 643 -6.25 20.72 19.30
N LEU A 644 -7.29 19.93 19.03
CA LEU A 644 -8.06 19.98 17.78
C LEU A 644 -9.17 21.04 17.80
N LYS A 645 -9.47 21.58 18.99
CA LYS A 645 -10.69 22.35 19.27
C LYS A 645 -11.93 21.62 18.75
N THR A 646 -12.06 20.34 19.10
CA THR A 646 -13.19 19.51 18.67
C THR A 646 -13.80 18.79 19.87
N ILE A 647 -15.12 18.79 19.93
CA ILE A 647 -15.93 18.01 20.87
C ILE A 647 -16.72 17.00 20.05
N TRP A 648 -16.47 15.72 20.27
CA TRP A 648 -17.29 14.64 19.77
C TRP A 648 -18.36 14.28 20.79
N ILE A 649 -19.59 14.12 20.31
CA ILE A 649 -20.75 13.72 21.11
C ILE A 649 -21.16 12.35 20.59
N ASP A 650 -20.84 11.32 21.37
CA ASP A 650 -21.11 9.93 21.02
C ASP A 650 -22.52 9.52 21.44
N LYS A 651 -22.97 10.05 22.59
CA LYS A 651 -24.24 9.73 23.22
C LYS A 651 -24.90 10.99 23.78
N ALA A 652 -26.21 11.05 23.65
CA ALA A 652 -27.08 11.98 24.36
C ALA A 652 -28.05 11.15 25.21
N THR A 653 -28.34 11.61 26.43
CA THR A 653 -29.31 10.96 27.32
C THR A 653 -30.66 11.66 27.23
N GLU A 654 -31.68 10.96 27.72
CA GLU A 654 -32.91 11.60 28.20
C GLU A 654 -32.63 12.49 29.43
N PRO A 655 -33.58 13.35 29.84
CA PRO A 655 -33.46 14.16 31.04
C PRO A 655 -33.31 13.26 32.28
N PRO A 656 -32.41 13.59 33.22
CA PRO A 656 -32.42 12.98 34.54
C PRO A 656 -33.81 13.06 35.21
N PRO A 657 -34.21 12.07 36.03
CA PRO A 657 -35.57 12.01 36.59
C PRO A 657 -36.01 13.23 37.41
N ASP A 658 -35.05 13.94 38.01
CA ASP A 658 -35.22 15.16 38.79
C ASP A 658 -35.14 16.45 37.96
N SER A 659 -35.22 16.36 36.63
CA SER A 659 -35.21 17.53 35.75
C SER A 659 -36.54 18.30 35.82
N GLU A 660 -36.48 19.61 35.71
CA GLU A 660 -37.64 20.51 35.64
C GLU A 660 -37.86 20.97 34.20
N PHE A 661 -39.13 21.05 33.78
CA PHE A 661 -39.54 21.31 32.39
C PHE A 661 -40.53 22.48 32.36
N ASP A 662 -40.29 23.46 31.51
CA ASP A 662 -41.18 24.62 31.26
C ASP A 662 -41.16 25.00 29.77
N GLU A 663 -42.07 25.88 29.32
CA GLU A 663 -42.02 26.43 27.97
C GLU A 663 -40.89 27.46 27.77
N LYS A 664 -40.36 28.02 28.85
CA LYS A 664 -39.34 29.09 28.83
C LYS A 664 -37.95 28.63 29.26
N PHE A 665 -37.84 27.47 29.92
CA PHE A 665 -36.57 26.95 30.38
C PHE A 665 -36.60 25.43 30.56
N PHE A 666 -35.42 24.82 30.49
CA PHE A 666 -35.16 23.46 30.94
C PHE A 666 -34.06 23.45 31.98
N LYS A 667 -34.33 22.85 33.15
CA LYS A 667 -33.32 22.67 34.21
C LYS A 667 -32.94 21.21 34.31
N CYS A 668 -31.73 20.90 33.87
CA CYS A 668 -31.21 19.53 33.88
C CYS A 668 -30.96 19.04 35.30
N GLY A 669 -31.59 17.91 35.67
CA GLY A 669 -31.39 17.28 36.98
C GLY A 669 -30.02 16.63 37.14
N THR A 670 -29.74 16.11 38.34
CA THR A 670 -28.45 15.47 38.69
C THR A 670 -28.59 14.03 39.15
N SER A 671 -29.82 13.53 39.34
CA SER A 671 -30.09 12.19 39.82
C SER A 671 -29.53 11.12 38.87
N GLY A 672 -28.70 10.22 39.42
CA GLY A 672 -28.09 9.10 38.67
C GLY A 672 -26.96 9.49 37.70
N THR A 673 -26.62 10.77 37.58
CA THR A 673 -25.63 11.26 36.59
C THR A 673 -24.22 10.69 36.82
N LYS A 674 -23.80 10.53 38.07
CA LYS A 674 -22.52 9.89 38.43
C LYS A 674 -22.44 8.45 37.90
N THR A 675 -23.46 7.64 38.17
CA THR A 675 -23.53 6.24 37.73
C THR A 675 -23.49 6.13 36.21
N ILE A 676 -24.23 6.98 35.50
CA ILE A 676 -24.23 7.01 34.03
C ILE A 676 -22.85 7.43 33.50
N SER A 677 -22.20 8.41 34.12
CA SER A 677 -20.86 8.87 33.74
C SER A 677 -19.80 7.79 33.94
N GLU A 678 -19.81 7.11 35.09
CA GLU A 678 -18.91 5.98 35.36
C GLU A 678 -19.16 4.81 34.40
N LYS A 679 -20.43 4.49 34.12
CA LYS A 679 -20.82 3.48 33.14
C LYS A 679 -20.23 3.76 31.75
N PHE A 680 -20.43 4.96 31.22
CA PHE A 680 -19.91 5.30 29.89
C PHE A 680 -18.39 5.38 29.86
N LYS A 681 -17.76 5.93 30.91
CA LYS A 681 -16.30 5.97 31.02
C LYS A 681 -15.70 4.57 31.00
N ASN A 682 -16.18 3.67 31.87
CA ASN A 682 -15.62 2.31 32.01
C ASN A 682 -15.87 1.48 30.75
N PHE A 683 -17.10 1.53 30.20
CA PHE A 683 -17.43 0.79 28.99
C PHE A 683 -16.59 1.20 27.79
N SER A 684 -16.28 2.49 27.67
CA SER A 684 -15.52 3.05 26.55
C SER A 684 -14.01 3.12 26.82
N ARG A 685 -13.51 2.57 27.93
CA ARG A 685 -12.10 2.66 28.34
C ARG A 685 -11.58 4.11 28.39
N GLY A 686 -12.45 5.01 28.85
CA GLY A 686 -12.17 6.44 28.96
C GLY A 686 -12.35 7.26 27.68
N GLN A 687 -12.73 6.66 26.55
CA GLN A 687 -12.95 7.37 25.27
C GLN A 687 -14.20 8.26 25.28
N THR A 688 -15.23 7.89 26.04
CA THR A 688 -16.49 8.62 26.18
C THR A 688 -16.66 9.06 27.64
N GLN A 689 -16.75 10.37 27.85
CA GLN A 689 -16.91 11.02 29.15
C GLN A 689 -17.93 12.15 29.04
N PHE A 690 -18.43 12.66 30.17
CA PHE A 690 -19.36 13.79 30.17
C PHE A 690 -18.77 15.01 29.42
N THR A 691 -19.47 15.56 28.43
CA THR A 691 -18.99 16.73 27.64
C THR A 691 -19.80 17.99 27.91
N GLY A 692 -21.05 17.85 28.36
CA GLY A 692 -21.93 18.98 28.65
C GLY A 692 -23.40 18.58 28.66
N THR A 693 -24.28 19.56 28.48
CA THR A 693 -25.72 19.35 28.45
C THR A 693 -26.29 19.76 27.09
N TRP A 694 -27.49 19.27 26.81
CA TRP A 694 -28.28 19.72 25.68
C TRP A 694 -29.70 20.00 26.12
N HIS A 695 -30.38 20.91 25.41
CA HIS A 695 -31.81 21.12 25.54
C HIS A 695 -32.42 21.68 24.26
N THR A 696 -33.74 21.75 24.21
CA THR A 696 -34.49 22.27 23.07
C THR A 696 -34.93 23.70 23.27
N HIS A 697 -34.90 24.49 22.20
CA HIS A 697 -35.64 25.75 22.08
C HIS A 697 -36.75 25.58 21.03
N PRO A 698 -37.98 25.19 21.39
CA PRO A 698 -39.01 24.86 20.40
C PRO A 698 -39.53 26.06 19.61
N LYS A 699 -39.63 27.24 20.26
CA LYS A 699 -40.23 28.47 19.69
C LYS A 699 -39.21 29.57 19.36
N SER A 700 -37.95 29.40 19.74
CA SER A 700 -36.92 30.43 19.61
C SER A 700 -35.70 29.89 18.87
N GLU A 701 -34.89 30.82 18.37
CA GLU A 701 -33.59 30.50 17.81
C GLU A 701 -32.69 29.85 18.87
N PRO A 702 -31.77 28.93 18.49
CA PRO A 702 -30.93 28.19 19.43
C PRO A 702 -29.78 29.05 19.97
N PHE A 703 -30.10 30.20 20.55
CA PHE A 703 -29.20 31.09 21.28
C PHE A 703 -29.43 30.94 22.79
N PRO A 704 -28.37 30.92 23.61
CA PRO A 704 -28.51 30.75 25.05
C PRO A 704 -29.17 31.97 25.67
N SER A 705 -30.15 31.73 26.54
CA SER A 705 -30.73 32.72 27.44
C SER A 705 -29.85 32.94 28.67
N THR A 706 -30.18 33.95 29.48
CA THR A 706 -29.51 34.19 30.79
C THR A 706 -29.67 32.98 31.73
N ILE A 707 -30.81 32.29 31.67
CA ILE A 707 -31.07 31.10 32.50
C ILE A 707 -30.12 29.96 32.09
N ASP A 708 -29.94 29.74 30.79
CA ASP A 708 -29.05 28.70 30.27
C ASP A 708 -27.59 28.95 30.67
N ILE A 709 -27.16 30.20 30.60
CA ILE A 709 -25.81 30.60 31.00
C ILE A 709 -25.63 30.33 32.51
N ASN A 710 -26.58 30.75 33.35
CA ASN A 710 -26.52 30.54 34.80
C ASN A 710 -26.48 29.05 35.16
N GLY A 711 -27.26 28.20 34.48
CA GLY A 711 -27.19 26.75 34.68
C GLY A 711 -25.82 26.15 34.35
N ILE A 712 -25.13 26.65 33.32
CA ILE A 712 -23.76 26.22 33.02
C ILE A 712 -22.74 26.77 34.03
N ILE A 713 -22.96 27.98 34.57
CA ILE A 713 -22.14 28.55 35.64
C ILE A 713 -22.14 27.63 36.85
N GLU A 714 -23.32 27.15 37.27
CA GLU A 714 -23.43 26.21 38.39
C GLU A 714 -22.57 24.97 38.17
N ILE A 715 -22.59 24.38 36.96
CA ILE A 715 -21.74 23.23 36.61
C ILE A 715 -20.24 23.56 36.71
N LEU A 716 -19.83 24.74 36.23
CA LEU A 716 -18.43 25.17 36.22
C LEU A 716 -17.88 25.56 37.61
N LEU A 717 -18.77 25.83 38.57
CA LEU A 717 -18.43 26.22 39.94
C LEU A 717 -18.38 25.04 40.92
N ILE A 718 -18.72 23.82 40.50
CA ILE A 718 -18.59 22.62 41.35
C ILE A 718 -17.10 22.36 41.65
N ASP A 719 -16.71 22.41 42.93
CA ASP A 719 -15.31 22.36 43.42
C ASP A 719 -14.54 21.08 43.03
N ASN A 720 -15.23 20.01 42.63
CA ASN A 720 -14.63 18.76 42.14
C ASN A 720 -14.71 18.58 40.61
N PHE A 721 -15.25 19.56 39.88
CA PHE A 721 -15.32 19.51 38.44
C PHE A 721 -13.98 19.96 37.84
N GLN A 722 -13.10 19.00 37.57
CA GLN A 722 -11.73 19.25 37.06
C GLN A 722 -11.67 19.99 35.71
N ARG A 723 -12.81 20.21 35.04
CA ARG A 723 -12.86 20.75 33.68
C ARG A 723 -13.10 22.25 33.69
N LYS A 724 -12.30 22.98 32.92
CA LYS A 724 -12.33 24.46 32.81
C LYS A 724 -13.39 24.99 31.84
N GLU A 725 -14.07 24.10 31.10
CA GLU A 725 -14.99 24.44 30.01
C GLU A 725 -16.13 23.38 29.93
N THR A 726 -17.34 23.76 29.54
CA THR A 726 -18.51 22.86 29.40
C THR A 726 -19.27 23.19 28.10
N LEU A 727 -19.80 22.15 27.45
CA LEU A 727 -20.62 22.32 26.25
C LEU A 727 -22.10 22.55 26.63
N LEU A 728 -22.74 23.51 25.98
CA LEU A 728 -24.18 23.65 25.89
C LEU A 728 -24.59 23.48 24.42
N LEU A 729 -25.44 22.49 24.14
CA LEU A 729 -26.04 22.26 22.83
C LEU A 729 -27.53 22.62 22.86
N ILE A 730 -27.92 23.62 22.10
CA ILE A 730 -29.32 24.03 21.97
C ILE A 730 -29.86 23.53 20.63
N VAL A 731 -30.98 22.82 20.69
CA VAL A 731 -31.61 22.18 19.52
C VAL A 731 -32.96 22.83 19.27
N GLN A 732 -33.11 23.52 18.15
CA GLN A 732 -34.42 23.97 17.69
C GLN A 732 -35.01 22.89 16.75
N PRO A 733 -36.09 22.19 17.15
CA PRO A 733 -36.80 21.29 16.28
C PRO A 733 -37.52 22.07 15.17
N ASN A 734 -37.32 21.69 13.91
CA ASN A 734 -38.04 22.23 12.76
C ASN A 734 -38.57 21.07 11.90
N LYS A 735 -39.67 21.28 11.16
CA LYS A 735 -40.47 20.22 10.50
C LYS A 735 -39.64 19.24 9.65
N ASN A 736 -38.51 19.68 9.09
CA ASN A 736 -37.66 18.87 8.19
C ASN A 736 -36.18 18.72 8.60
N LYS A 737 -35.62 19.54 9.52
CA LYS A 737 -34.21 19.48 9.98
C LYS A 737 -34.04 20.13 11.36
N PHE A 738 -33.07 19.70 12.17
CA PHE A 738 -32.71 20.40 13.42
C PHE A 738 -31.80 21.60 13.14
N LYS A 739 -32.07 22.73 13.78
CA LYS A 739 -31.12 23.85 13.87
C LYS A 739 -30.36 23.75 15.19
N LEU A 740 -29.03 23.80 15.13
CA LEU A 740 -28.15 23.49 16.25
C LEU A 740 -27.33 24.72 16.66
N GLY A 741 -27.44 25.13 17.91
CA GLY A 741 -26.55 26.10 18.55
C GLY A 741 -25.56 25.38 19.46
N CYS A 742 -24.26 25.57 19.24
CA CYS A 742 -23.21 24.99 20.08
C CYS A 742 -22.44 26.10 20.79
N TYR A 743 -22.31 25.99 22.12
CA TYR A 743 -21.65 26.99 22.96
C TYR A 743 -20.72 26.30 23.94
N VAL A 744 -19.41 26.57 23.83
CA VAL A 744 -18.39 26.03 24.74
C VAL A 744 -17.98 27.12 25.71
N LEU A 745 -18.57 27.08 26.91
CA LEU A 745 -18.42 28.11 27.93
C LEU A 745 -17.28 27.76 28.88
N LYS A 746 -16.42 28.75 29.19
CA LYS A 746 -15.28 28.59 30.09
C LYS A 746 -15.47 29.37 31.36
N ARG A 747 -14.86 28.91 32.46
CA ARG A 747 -14.91 29.61 33.76
C ARG A 747 -14.49 31.08 33.69
N LYS A 748 -13.52 31.42 32.84
CA LYS A 748 -13.03 32.80 32.62
C LYS A 748 -13.93 33.66 31.74
N ASP A 749 -14.74 33.05 30.86
CA ASP A 749 -15.63 33.81 29.95
C ASP A 749 -16.81 34.41 30.73
N LEU A 750 -17.07 33.86 31.92
CA LEU A 750 -18.01 34.33 32.93
C LEU A 750 -17.55 35.63 33.62
N GLU A 751 -16.27 35.97 33.55
CA GLU A 751 -15.72 37.19 34.17
C GLU A 751 -15.66 38.38 33.19
N GLN A 752 -15.75 38.17 31.87
CA GLN A 752 -15.40 39.24 30.92
C GLN A 752 -16.32 39.49 29.72
N LYS A 753 -17.35 38.69 29.37
CA LYS A 753 -18.05 38.97 28.08
C LYS A 753 -19.52 38.57 27.91
N TYR A 754 -20.14 37.90 28.86
CA TYR A 754 -21.59 37.61 28.79
C TYR A 754 -22.47 38.56 29.63
N PHE A 755 -21.86 39.47 30.41
CA PHE A 755 -22.53 40.32 31.40
C PHE A 755 -22.97 41.71 30.91
N THR A 756 -22.98 41.96 29.60
CA THR A 756 -23.55 43.20 29.02
C THR A 756 -24.87 42.94 28.31
N ILE A 757 -25.80 42.24 28.98
CA ILE A 757 -27.25 42.41 28.78
C ILE A 757 -27.90 42.32 30.17
N GLU A 758 -28.18 43.51 30.73
CA GLU A 758 -29.11 43.85 31.83
C GLU A 758 -29.38 42.83 32.94
N ASN A 759 -28.65 42.93 34.07
CA ASN A 759 -29.21 43.41 35.34
C ASN A 759 -28.21 43.26 36.50
N ASN A 760 -27.90 44.40 37.14
CA ASN A 760 -27.15 44.51 38.39
C ASN A 760 -28.06 44.14 39.57
N SER A 761 -27.92 42.94 40.13
CA SER A 761 -28.37 42.68 41.52
C SER A 761 -27.79 41.44 42.18
N ASN A 762 -27.30 40.44 41.43
CA ASN A 762 -26.92 39.13 42.03
C ASN A 762 -25.40 38.88 42.14
N TYR A 763 -24.54 39.84 41.76
CA TYR A 763 -23.09 39.67 41.82
C TYR A 763 -22.53 39.79 43.25
N THR A 764 -23.21 40.55 44.11
CA THR A 764 -22.81 40.87 45.49
C THR A 764 -22.89 39.68 46.45
N GLU A 765 -23.72 38.67 46.15
CA GLU A 765 -23.89 37.49 47.01
C GLU A 765 -22.79 36.43 46.78
N LEU A 766 -22.18 36.43 45.59
CA LEU A 766 -21.08 35.53 45.21
C LEU A 766 -19.70 36.07 45.64
N GLU A 767 -19.54 37.38 45.76
CA GLU A 767 -18.31 38.00 46.30
C GLU A 767 -18.12 37.68 47.79
N ASN A 768 -19.21 37.64 48.57
CA ASN A 768 -19.15 37.30 50.00
C ASN A 768 -18.76 35.82 50.26
N LYS A 769 -18.84 34.94 49.25
CA LYS A 769 -18.34 33.56 49.32
C LYS A 769 -16.87 33.42 48.88
N ARG A 770 -16.31 34.45 48.22
CA ARG A 770 -14.94 34.48 47.69
C ARG A 770 -13.88 34.79 48.76
N GLU A 771 -14.27 35.35 49.91
CA GLU A 771 -13.35 35.79 50.96
C GLU A 771 -12.78 34.68 51.87
N SER A 772 -13.13 33.40 51.68
CA SER A 772 -12.75 32.34 52.64
C SER A 772 -11.62 31.38 52.24
N LEU A 773 -10.86 31.59 51.16
CA LEU A 773 -9.87 30.59 50.72
C LEU A 773 -8.46 31.16 50.39
N LYS A 774 -7.59 31.18 51.40
CA LYS A 774 -6.12 31.27 51.24
C LYS A 774 -5.59 29.90 50.76
N ASN A 775 -5.08 29.80 49.53
CA ASN A 775 -4.89 28.50 48.82
C ASN A 775 -3.52 28.29 48.12
N ILE A 776 -2.41 28.83 48.61
CA ILE A 776 -1.08 28.57 48.00
C ILE A 776 -0.22 27.67 48.89
N GLY A 777 0.30 26.57 48.33
CA GLY A 777 1.35 25.75 48.95
C GLY A 777 2.69 25.95 48.24
N LEU A 778 3.77 26.09 49.01
CA LEU A 778 5.11 26.38 48.50
C LEU A 778 6.06 25.21 48.78
N ALA A 779 6.78 24.72 47.76
CA ALA A 779 7.77 23.66 47.90
C ALA A 779 9.19 24.19 47.64
N LEU A 780 10.08 24.09 48.63
CA LEU A 780 11.44 24.63 48.56
C LEU A 780 12.49 23.52 48.65
N SER A 781 13.20 23.25 47.56
CA SER A 781 14.27 22.24 47.50
C SER A 781 15.65 22.87 47.26
N GLY A 782 16.72 22.14 47.57
CA GLY A 782 18.10 22.54 47.32
C GLY A 782 18.98 22.59 48.58
N GLY A 783 20.28 22.38 48.41
CA GLY A 783 21.24 22.25 49.50
C GLY A 783 22.07 23.51 49.79
N GLY A 784 22.34 23.75 51.07
CA GLY A 784 23.28 24.77 51.54
C GLY A 784 22.83 26.22 51.38
N SER A 785 23.76 27.15 51.60
CA SER A 785 23.52 28.61 51.59
C SER A 785 23.07 29.16 50.23
N ARG A 786 23.45 28.52 49.12
CA ARG A 786 22.99 28.89 47.78
C ARG A 786 21.48 28.73 47.60
N ALA A 787 20.90 27.67 48.16
CA ALA A 787 19.46 27.46 48.11
C ALA A 787 18.70 28.48 48.97
N ILE A 788 19.26 28.87 50.12
CA ILE A 788 18.70 29.94 50.97
C ILE A 788 18.64 31.26 50.19
N ALA A 789 19.73 31.64 49.51
CA ALA A 789 19.78 32.88 48.72
C ALA A 789 18.78 32.89 47.55
N PHE A 790 18.67 31.76 46.83
CA PHE A 790 17.71 31.62 45.74
C PHE A 790 16.26 31.76 46.24
N HIS A 791 15.91 31.04 47.31
CA HIS A 791 14.56 31.08 47.87
C HIS A 791 14.23 32.44 48.49
N LEU A 792 15.20 33.18 49.04
CA LEU A 792 14.96 34.55 49.47
C LEU A 792 14.51 35.44 48.30
N GLY A 793 15.13 35.28 47.12
CA GLY A 793 14.69 35.96 45.89
C GLY A 793 13.26 35.59 45.49
N CYS A 794 12.89 34.31 45.60
CA CYS A 794 11.52 33.85 45.36
C CYS A 794 10.51 34.49 46.34
N PHE A 795 10.86 34.58 47.62
CA PHE A 795 10.00 35.18 48.63
C PHE A 795 9.80 36.68 48.39
N ARG A 796 10.84 37.42 47.99
CA ARG A 796 10.73 38.83 47.57
C ARG A 796 9.76 38.97 46.40
N ALA A 797 9.94 38.17 45.35
CA ALA A 797 9.08 38.23 44.17
C ALA A 797 7.61 37.90 44.46
N LEU A 798 7.36 37.03 45.44
CA LEU A 798 6.02 36.71 45.93
C LEU A 798 5.44 37.83 46.81
N ASN A 799 6.28 38.48 47.63
CA ASN A 799 5.91 39.62 48.46
C ASN A 799 5.50 40.81 47.60
N ASP A 800 6.33 41.16 46.61
CA ASP A 800 6.09 42.27 45.66
C ASP A 800 4.77 42.11 44.88
N ARG A 801 4.28 40.86 44.75
CA ARG A 801 3.04 40.52 44.05
C ARG A 801 1.84 40.33 44.99
N GLY A 802 1.99 40.56 46.30
CA GLY A 802 0.94 40.32 47.29
C GLY A 802 0.47 38.86 47.38
N LEU A 803 1.32 37.92 46.94
CA LEU A 803 1.01 36.48 46.95
C LEU A 803 1.58 35.77 48.17
N LEU A 804 2.59 36.35 48.81
CA LEU A 804 3.28 35.75 49.94
C LEU A 804 2.36 35.54 51.17
N GLU A 805 1.37 36.41 51.37
CA GLU A 805 0.37 36.31 52.44
C GLU A 805 -0.73 35.25 52.18
N LYS A 806 -0.80 34.74 50.94
CA LYS A 806 -1.75 33.70 50.52
C LYS A 806 -1.19 32.28 50.67
N ILE A 807 0.03 32.14 51.20
CA ILE A 807 0.71 30.85 51.39
C ILE A 807 0.29 30.23 52.72
N ASN A 808 -0.32 29.04 52.66
CA ASN A 808 -0.80 28.30 53.84
C ASN A 808 0.14 27.16 54.27
N VAL A 809 0.91 26.60 53.35
CA VAL A 809 1.80 25.47 53.64
C VAL A 809 3.13 25.65 52.94
N ILE A 810 4.22 25.36 53.65
CA ILE A 810 5.56 25.31 53.08
C ILE A 810 6.14 23.92 53.34
N SER A 811 6.45 23.19 52.27
CA SER A 811 7.20 21.92 52.33
C SER A 811 8.62 22.18 51.89
N SER A 812 9.62 21.71 52.63
CA SER A 812 11.01 22.08 52.34
C SER A 812 12.02 21.03 52.75
N VAL A 813 13.16 21.02 52.06
CA VAL A 813 14.31 20.14 52.35
C VAL A 813 15.63 20.92 52.34
N SER A 814 16.54 20.54 53.24
CA SER A 814 17.92 21.06 53.32
C SER A 814 18.00 22.60 53.46
N GLY A 815 18.62 23.32 52.51
CA GLY A 815 18.72 24.78 52.54
C GLY A 815 17.36 25.48 52.46
N GLY A 816 16.37 24.85 51.81
CA GLY A 816 14.98 25.31 51.84
C GLY A 816 14.34 25.25 53.23
N SER A 817 14.75 24.30 54.09
CA SER A 817 14.21 24.15 55.44
C SER A 817 14.63 25.29 56.37
N VAL A 818 15.86 25.79 56.21
CA VAL A 818 16.37 26.89 57.04
C VAL A 818 15.57 28.17 56.79
N ILE A 819 15.40 28.57 55.53
CA ILE A 819 14.63 29.78 55.19
C ILE A 819 13.13 29.61 55.48
N SER A 820 12.58 28.41 55.29
CA SER A 820 11.19 28.11 55.66
C SER A 820 10.96 28.28 57.15
N ALA A 821 11.88 27.78 57.99
CA ALA A 821 11.82 27.94 59.44
C ALA A 821 11.93 29.42 59.82
N MET A 822 12.92 30.15 59.27
CA MET A 822 13.08 31.59 59.54
C MET A 822 11.82 32.39 59.14
N TYR A 823 11.15 32.00 58.07
CA TYR A 823 9.91 32.64 57.63
C TYR A 823 8.72 32.28 58.52
N ALA A 824 8.57 31.00 58.88
CA ALA A 824 7.47 30.52 59.72
C ALA A 824 7.53 31.09 61.15
N TYR A 825 8.73 31.33 61.68
CA TYR A 825 8.94 31.91 63.00
C TYR A 825 9.17 33.43 62.99
N LYS A 826 8.94 34.10 61.86
CA LYS A 826 9.05 35.57 61.80
C LYS A 826 7.99 36.19 62.72
N LYS A 827 8.40 37.10 63.60
CA LYS A 827 7.51 37.96 64.39
C LYS A 827 7.46 39.40 63.87
N ASP A 828 8.30 39.70 62.87
CA ASP A 828 8.58 41.03 62.37
C ASP A 828 8.16 41.16 60.88
N SER A 829 8.31 42.36 60.31
CA SER A 829 7.98 42.66 58.91
C SER A 829 8.75 41.79 57.90
N PHE A 830 8.28 41.74 56.64
CA PHE A 830 9.01 41.02 55.59
C PHE A 830 10.41 41.61 55.35
N GLU A 831 10.56 42.93 55.45
CA GLU A 831 11.83 43.65 55.35
C GLU A 831 12.82 43.23 56.44
N ASP A 832 12.35 42.97 57.66
CA ASP A 832 13.20 42.52 58.76
C ASP A 832 13.61 41.05 58.60
N PHE A 833 12.69 40.21 58.14
CA PHE A 833 12.99 38.84 57.72
C PHE A 833 14.07 38.83 56.63
N ASP A 834 13.92 39.67 55.62
CA ASP A 834 14.84 39.78 54.49
C ASP A 834 16.27 40.17 54.94
N LYS A 835 16.38 41.19 55.79
CA LYS A 835 17.66 41.61 56.39
C LYS A 835 18.31 40.49 57.22
N LYS A 836 17.53 39.75 58.02
CA LYS A 836 18.04 38.63 58.84
C LYS A 836 18.59 37.49 57.98
N VAL A 837 17.91 37.14 56.88
CA VAL A 837 18.40 36.11 55.97
C VAL A 837 19.66 36.57 55.23
N ILE A 838 19.74 37.85 54.80
CA ILE A 838 20.98 38.40 54.24
C ILE A 838 22.12 38.36 55.26
N GLN A 839 21.86 38.71 56.52
CA GLN A 839 22.87 38.67 57.57
C GLN A 839 23.40 37.25 57.78
N LEU A 840 22.51 36.24 57.82
CA LEU A 840 22.89 34.83 57.89
C LEU A 840 23.75 34.40 56.69
N LEU A 841 23.39 34.83 55.48
CA LEU A 841 24.15 34.52 54.26
C LEU A 841 25.52 35.20 54.25
N LYS A 842 25.65 36.39 54.82
CA LYS A 842 26.91 37.14 54.93
C LYS A 842 27.82 36.64 56.03
N SER A 843 27.26 36.26 57.18
CA SER A 843 28.04 35.72 58.31
C SER A 843 28.43 34.26 58.09
N GLY A 844 27.80 33.57 57.13
CA GLY A 844 27.85 32.11 57.04
C GLY A 844 27.11 31.45 58.20
N LEU A 845 26.86 30.14 58.07
CA LEU A 845 26.45 29.28 59.20
C LEU A 845 27.69 28.99 60.05
N ASP A 846 28.28 30.02 60.66
CA ASP A 846 29.66 29.95 61.15
C ASP A 846 29.76 29.45 62.60
N LEU A 847 30.58 28.39 62.75
CA LEU A 847 31.32 27.91 63.91
C LEU A 847 30.63 27.61 65.26
N LYS A 848 29.53 28.25 65.67
CA LYS A 848 28.91 27.99 66.99
C LYS A 848 28.14 26.67 67.04
N ILE A 849 27.38 26.35 65.98
CA ILE A 849 26.65 25.07 65.87
C ILE A 849 27.63 23.91 65.68
N ALA A 850 28.69 24.10 64.89
CA ALA A 850 29.75 23.11 64.74
C ALA A 850 30.55 22.89 66.04
N LYS A 851 30.79 23.95 66.84
CA LYS A 851 31.41 23.83 68.16
C LYS A 851 30.53 23.11 69.18
N GLU A 852 29.23 23.40 69.25
CA GLU A 852 28.33 22.70 70.19
C GLU A 852 28.13 21.23 69.80
N PHE A 853 28.08 20.92 68.51
CA PHE A 853 27.97 19.54 68.02
C PHE A 853 29.26 18.72 68.21
N LEU A 854 30.44 19.35 68.14
CA LEU A 854 31.73 18.68 68.35
C LEU A 854 32.15 18.60 69.83
N LEU A 855 31.59 19.43 70.72
CA LEU A 855 31.93 19.46 72.16
C LEU A 855 30.94 18.72 73.07
N SER A 856 29.81 18.20 72.55
CA SER A 856 28.93 17.33 73.35
C SER A 856 29.49 15.90 73.42
N PHE A 857 30.55 15.74 74.22
CA PHE A 857 31.20 14.47 74.58
C PHE A 857 30.33 13.62 75.53
N ALA A 858 29.07 13.38 75.17
CA ALA A 858 28.13 12.56 75.94
C ALA A 858 27.53 11.39 75.14
N PHE A 859 27.78 11.28 73.83
CA PHE A 859 27.16 10.26 72.98
C PHE A 859 28.04 9.04 72.66
N LEU A 860 29.21 8.91 73.30
CA LEU A 860 30.13 7.76 73.16
C LEU A 860 30.13 6.81 74.38
N LYS A 861 29.16 6.95 75.28
CA LYS A 861 28.92 6.05 76.41
C LYS A 861 27.51 5.47 76.34
N GLU A 862 27.21 4.77 75.25
CA GLU A 862 26.16 3.73 75.13
C GLU A 862 26.17 3.25 73.66
N LEU A 863 27.11 2.35 73.39
CA LEU A 863 27.01 1.30 72.38
C LEU A 863 26.87 -0.01 73.15
#